data_AF-A0A0C2VPW2-F1
#
_entry.id   AF-A0A0C2VPW2-F1
#
_cell.length_a   1.000
_cell.length_b   1.000
_cell.length_c   1.000
_cell.angle_alpha   90.00
_cell.angle_beta   90.00
_cell.angle_gamma   90.00
#
_symmetry.space_group_name_H-M   'P 1'
#
loop_
_entity.id
_entity.type
_entity.pdbx_description
1 polymer ?
#
loop_
_entity_poly.entity_id
_entity_poly.type
_entity_poly.pdbx_seq_one_letter_code
_entity_poly.pdbx_strand_id
1 'polypeptide(L)'
;MKNVKLLLISLFAITLLGSCGGGSSSARVVEEITSTMEGVAVDDLIVNGIITGYNIANAKLAATRSDQNGSYHLVIKDYMGLVVVEVTCDKDSAMSAFDGTQKVCPLNTRLRSFGATSGRTTPVVANISPLTEMVYQRALELSGNLGAMTQATFELARAQIGEIFGVDPINDDPAKGIYSAIVNAIVDVADEQNKTVQEIVDEVAKDISDGSAGDSNTTKDLSDAIKDNNVSNNLTENDGSYTPSTGDNTTDNNNDGSVTQDEAISYAKGMFKDLRTSTLALLDYETAQKSGTVDVELAGFGEVVNEFGVIFDSAAIYQSAVLNVIFDAIELGKIENFDIIGDGAGMNIKVTKTSATTWSYQFGKDNLYKGSVTVPTDMPQNYLESNLYVQLSFKFDGTLPAYRYSDVANSQEINDIGIQSLKGDVSVINSSGLIKTILTNGVLQKDNQILNVTKMVTQSKTLTSREYVKLEEVVFSGTIKHYQVDARIDIPSYVINSNIVENGGYMPEQIVFNGYILNTQNQTKIDAQIIANWKDVKLVTQATIDENYDPLLKLNINGTIKVANQAESIVNFEFENFTDGSQKAKIYYTGDAMVANATLNFTSQEQDNGTIVVTNNLGIKGSFNLQNGLVIAGDLNGNGSIVTKDGTLIGVVDYREGVLIVKYTDGSFESLY
;
A
#
# COMPACT_ATOMS: atom_id res chain seq x y z
N MET A 1 -0.83 7.04 -25.59
CA MET A 1 -0.98 6.90 -24.13
C MET A 1 -2.29 6.18 -23.89
N LYS A 2 -2.28 4.85 -23.88
CA LYS A 2 -3.45 3.99 -23.68
C LYS A 2 -3.02 2.93 -22.67
N ASN A 3 -3.87 2.64 -21.68
CA ASN A 3 -3.73 1.60 -20.64
C ASN A 3 -3.00 2.01 -19.33
N VAL A 4 -3.42 3.09 -18.66
CA VAL A 4 -3.00 3.37 -17.27
C VAL A 4 -4.19 3.46 -16.29
N LYS A 5 -5.42 3.57 -16.79
CA LYS A 5 -6.61 3.54 -15.94
C LYS A 5 -7.03 2.08 -15.73
N LEU A 6 -7.17 1.65 -14.47
CA LEU A 6 -7.69 0.35 -14.03
C LEU A 6 -6.70 -0.83 -13.86
N LEU A 7 -5.38 -0.62 -13.77
CA LEU A 7 -4.43 -1.73 -13.52
C LEU A 7 -4.56 -2.32 -12.09
N LEU A 8 -5.06 -1.56 -11.11
CA LEU A 8 -5.12 -1.99 -9.71
C LEU A 8 -6.28 -2.95 -9.38
N ILE A 9 -7.40 -2.84 -10.11
CA ILE A 9 -8.63 -3.62 -9.85
C ILE A 9 -8.66 -4.90 -10.69
N SER A 10 -8.06 -4.85 -11.89
CA SER A 10 -7.91 -6.01 -12.75
C SER A 10 -6.84 -6.99 -12.24
N LEU A 11 -5.77 -6.52 -11.59
CA LEU A 11 -4.72 -7.39 -11.04
C LEU A 11 -5.24 -8.33 -9.93
N PHE A 12 -6.29 -7.94 -9.19
CA PHE A 12 -6.87 -8.72 -8.08
C PHE A 12 -7.84 -9.82 -8.55
N ALA A 13 -8.58 -9.59 -9.62
CA ALA A 13 -9.53 -10.56 -10.17
C ALA A 13 -8.89 -11.47 -11.25
N ILE A 14 -7.88 -10.98 -11.97
CA ILE A 14 -7.17 -11.75 -13.01
C ILE A 14 -6.14 -12.71 -12.40
N THR A 15 -5.49 -12.38 -11.29
CA THR A 15 -4.55 -13.33 -10.61
C THR A 15 -5.27 -14.56 -10.04
N LEU A 16 -6.50 -14.41 -9.54
CA LEU A 16 -7.33 -15.53 -9.10
C LEU A 16 -7.83 -16.41 -10.27
N LEU A 17 -7.99 -15.85 -11.48
CA LEU A 17 -8.36 -16.60 -12.69
C LEU A 17 -7.15 -17.15 -13.48
N GLY A 18 -5.96 -16.57 -13.30
CA GLY A 18 -4.72 -16.96 -13.98
C GLY A 18 -3.93 -18.09 -13.30
N SER A 19 -4.34 -18.55 -12.12
CA SER A 19 -3.67 -19.67 -11.42
C SER A 19 -3.92 -21.05 -12.05
N CYS A 20 -4.60 -21.11 -13.21
CA CYS A 20 -4.72 -22.31 -14.04
C CYS A 20 -4.05 -22.14 -15.41
N GLY A 21 -2.77 -21.74 -15.48
CA GLY A 21 -2.01 -21.81 -16.74
C GLY A 21 -0.64 -21.11 -16.78
N GLY A 22 0.44 -21.90 -16.76
CA GLY A 22 1.71 -21.61 -17.45
C GLY A 22 2.63 -20.52 -16.85
N GLY A 23 3.53 -20.92 -15.95
CA GLY A 23 4.57 -20.04 -15.39
C GLY A 23 5.77 -19.80 -16.30
N SER A 24 6.35 -18.59 -16.18
CA SER A 24 7.74 -18.26 -16.54
C SER A 24 8.37 -17.56 -15.35
N SER A 25 9.31 -18.23 -14.67
CA SER A 25 10.01 -17.70 -13.51
C SER A 25 11.35 -17.09 -13.91
N SER A 26 11.59 -15.84 -13.52
CA SER A 26 12.92 -15.25 -13.44
C SER A 26 13.20 -14.95 -11.97
N ALA A 27 14.16 -15.65 -11.38
CA ALA A 27 14.63 -15.42 -10.02
C ALA A 27 15.23 -14.01 -9.90
N ARG A 28 14.86 -13.25 -8.86
CA ARG A 28 15.43 -11.93 -8.57
C ARG A 28 16.00 -11.88 -7.15
N VAL A 29 17.11 -11.17 -7.07
CA VAL A 29 17.99 -10.99 -5.90
C VAL A 29 17.25 -10.21 -4.81
N VAL A 30 17.47 -10.58 -3.53
CA VAL A 30 17.00 -9.84 -2.36
C VAL A 30 17.54 -8.40 -2.44
N GLU A 31 16.67 -7.43 -2.75
CA GLU A 31 17.04 -6.01 -2.82
C GLU A 31 17.14 -5.42 -1.40
N GLU A 32 18.25 -4.73 -1.13
CA GLU A 32 18.53 -3.96 0.08
C GLU A 32 17.51 -2.81 0.19
N ILE A 33 16.94 -2.54 1.38
CA ILE A 33 15.99 -1.42 1.54
C ILE A 33 16.78 -0.12 1.47
N THR A 34 16.74 0.53 0.31
CA THR A 34 17.35 1.83 0.07
C THR A 34 16.27 2.89 -0.10
N SER A 35 16.28 3.91 0.74
CA SER A 35 15.56 5.16 0.50
C SER A 35 16.53 6.23 0.01
N THR A 36 16.10 7.02 -0.97
CA THR A 36 16.88 8.21 -1.37
C THR A 36 16.20 9.43 -0.77
N MET A 37 16.97 10.40 -0.31
CA MET A 37 16.48 11.75 -0.04
C MET A 37 17.14 12.69 -1.03
N GLU A 38 16.38 13.62 -1.58
CA GLU A 38 16.87 14.62 -2.51
C GLU A 38 16.34 16.01 -2.17
N GLY A 39 17.00 17.04 -2.67
CA GLY A 39 16.55 18.40 -2.46
C GLY A 39 17.62 19.39 -2.87
N VAL A 40 17.32 20.66 -2.65
CA VAL A 40 18.24 21.78 -2.88
C VAL A 40 18.57 22.45 -1.55
N ALA A 41 19.84 22.74 -1.31
CA ALA A 41 20.31 23.50 -0.16
C ALA A 41 20.55 24.97 -0.54
N VAL A 42 19.82 25.89 0.10
CA VAL A 42 19.77 27.32 -0.28
C VAL A 42 19.87 28.22 0.95
N ASP A 43 20.95 29.00 1.01
CA ASP A 43 21.20 30.22 1.80
C ASP A 43 21.66 31.36 0.85
N ASP A 44 21.33 31.25 -0.44
CA ASP A 44 22.23 31.18 -1.61
C ASP A 44 22.64 29.73 -1.90
N LEU A 45 22.70 29.33 -3.18
CA LEU A 45 22.91 27.92 -3.55
C LEU A 45 24.19 27.40 -2.89
N ILE A 46 24.04 26.49 -1.91
CA ILE A 46 25.18 25.95 -1.17
C ILE A 46 25.80 24.88 -2.05
N VAL A 47 26.90 25.21 -2.70
CA VAL A 47 27.64 24.33 -3.61
C VAL A 47 28.73 23.60 -2.84
N ASN A 48 28.84 22.29 -3.06
CA ASN A 48 29.82 21.43 -2.40
C ASN A 48 29.72 21.48 -0.86
N GLY A 49 28.53 21.76 -0.33
CA GLY A 49 28.20 21.67 1.09
C GLY A 49 28.09 20.22 1.53
N ILE A 50 28.40 19.93 2.79
CA ILE A 50 28.32 18.59 3.37
C ILE A 50 26.89 18.34 3.82
N ILE A 51 26.20 17.41 3.15
CA ILE A 51 24.84 17.00 3.49
C ILE A 51 24.91 15.74 4.34
N THR A 52 24.33 15.74 5.54
CA THR A 52 24.32 14.59 6.45
C THR A 52 22.90 14.28 6.92
N GLY A 53 22.51 13.00 6.84
CA GLY A 53 21.24 12.51 7.39
C GLY A 53 21.43 11.90 8.78
N TYR A 54 20.59 12.30 9.74
CA TYR A 54 20.59 11.75 11.10
C TYR A 54 19.21 11.22 11.48
N ASN A 55 19.15 10.18 12.31
CA ASN A 55 17.89 9.79 12.94
C ASN A 55 17.54 10.74 14.11
N ILE A 56 16.33 10.58 14.67
CA ILE A 56 15.85 11.36 15.83
C ILE A 56 16.64 11.08 17.13
N ALA A 57 17.44 10.02 17.17
CA ALA A 57 18.40 9.74 18.25
C ALA A 57 19.79 10.38 17.99
N ASN A 58 19.88 11.27 16.98
CA ASN A 58 21.11 11.95 16.55
C ASN A 58 22.23 11.01 16.06
N ALA A 59 21.89 9.80 15.63
CA ALA A 59 22.83 8.87 15.00
C ALA A 59 22.91 9.15 13.49
N LYS A 60 24.13 9.28 12.98
CA LYS A 60 24.40 9.50 11.55
C LYS A 60 23.99 8.27 10.73
N LEU A 61 23.20 8.50 9.69
CA LEU A 61 22.71 7.47 8.77
C LEU A 61 23.52 7.45 7.47
N ALA A 62 23.72 8.62 6.86
CA ALA A 62 24.47 8.76 5.61
C ALA A 62 25.02 10.19 5.45
N ALA A 63 25.92 10.40 4.49
CA ALA A 63 26.36 11.73 4.08
C ALA A 63 26.70 11.78 2.58
N THR A 64 26.50 12.95 1.98
CA THR A 64 26.83 13.27 0.59
C THR A 64 27.31 14.74 0.50
N ARG A 65 27.56 15.25 -0.71
CA ARG A 65 27.74 16.68 -0.94
C ARG A 65 26.76 17.21 -1.98
N SER A 66 26.40 18.48 -1.86
CA SER A 66 25.61 19.18 -2.88
C SER A 66 26.43 19.44 -4.14
N ASP A 67 25.75 19.49 -5.28
CA ASP A 67 26.34 19.76 -6.59
C ASP A 67 26.44 21.27 -6.89
N GLN A 68 26.75 21.61 -8.15
CA GLN A 68 26.89 23.00 -8.61
C GLN A 68 25.58 23.79 -8.62
N ASN A 69 24.44 23.11 -8.52
CA ASN A 69 23.10 23.71 -8.42
C ASN A 69 22.58 23.65 -6.98
N GLY A 70 23.44 23.36 -5.99
CA GLY A 70 23.04 23.15 -4.60
C GLY A 70 22.17 21.90 -4.39
N SER A 71 21.99 21.07 -5.41
CA SER A 71 21.16 19.86 -5.36
C SER A 71 21.92 18.71 -4.74
N TYR A 72 21.23 17.82 -4.04
CA TYR A 72 21.87 16.66 -3.42
C TYR A 72 21.02 15.40 -3.57
N HIS A 73 21.70 14.25 -3.53
CA HIS A 73 21.09 12.92 -3.45
C HIS A 73 21.76 12.12 -2.34
N LEU A 74 21.01 11.81 -1.29
CA LEU A 74 21.47 11.14 -0.08
C LEU A 74 20.80 9.76 0.04
N VAL A 75 21.60 8.69 -0.06
CA VAL A 75 21.08 7.32 0.04
C VAL A 75 21.11 6.86 1.49
N ILE A 76 19.93 6.52 2.03
CA ILE A 76 19.72 5.97 3.36
C ILE A 76 19.44 4.47 3.22
N LYS A 77 20.21 3.67 3.97
CA LYS A 77 20.08 2.22 3.98
C LYS A 77 19.53 1.75 5.31
N ASP A 78 18.66 0.74 5.27
CA ASP A 78 18.20 -0.01 6.45
C ASP A 78 17.61 0.87 7.57
N TYR A 79 17.04 2.02 7.22
CA TYR A 79 16.40 2.93 8.17
C TYR A 79 15.06 3.43 7.62
N MET A 80 14.05 3.39 8.48
CA MET A 80 12.70 3.88 8.24
C MET A 80 12.29 4.75 9.43
N GLY A 81 11.77 5.93 9.14
CA GLY A 81 11.40 6.95 10.12
C GLY A 81 11.86 8.34 9.71
N LEU A 82 11.68 9.30 10.61
CA LEU A 82 12.16 10.67 10.41
C LEU A 82 13.68 10.69 10.30
N VAL A 83 14.14 11.43 9.30
CA VAL A 83 15.54 11.77 9.08
C VAL A 83 15.66 13.29 9.11
N VAL A 84 16.53 13.79 9.97
CA VAL A 84 17.02 15.17 9.92
C VAL A 84 18.06 15.23 8.82
N VAL A 85 17.86 16.08 7.81
CA VAL A 85 18.87 16.37 6.80
C VAL A 85 19.52 17.70 7.13
N GLU A 86 20.84 17.68 7.30
CA GLU A 86 21.63 18.84 7.70
C GLU A 86 22.64 19.18 6.61
N VAL A 87 22.74 20.46 6.24
CA VAL A 87 23.86 21.00 5.46
C VAL A 87 24.83 21.75 6.37
N THR A 88 26.13 21.48 6.19
CA THR A 88 27.22 22.22 6.83
C THR A 88 28.27 22.61 5.79
N CYS A 89 29.02 23.68 6.06
CA CYS A 89 30.07 24.16 5.16
C CYS A 89 31.47 23.89 5.70
N ASP A 90 32.39 23.55 4.80
CA ASP A 90 33.83 23.52 5.06
C ASP A 90 34.57 24.46 4.13
N LYS A 91 35.91 24.43 4.20
CA LYS A 91 36.79 25.29 3.37
C LYS A 91 36.59 25.10 1.86
N ASP A 92 35.96 24.01 1.43
CA ASP A 92 35.76 23.66 0.03
C ASP A 92 34.31 23.94 -0.42
N SER A 93 33.44 24.41 0.49
CA SER A 93 32.06 24.81 0.22
C SER A 93 31.98 26.28 -0.22
N ALA A 94 31.04 26.59 -1.12
CA ALA A 94 30.78 27.94 -1.59
C ALA A 94 29.27 28.22 -1.59
N MET A 95 28.89 29.49 -1.48
CA MET A 95 27.54 29.94 -1.74
C MET A 95 27.51 30.63 -3.10
N SER A 96 26.64 30.18 -3.99
CA SER A 96 26.44 30.79 -5.30
C SER A 96 25.11 31.52 -5.32
N ALA A 97 25.14 32.83 -5.55
CA ALA A 97 23.92 33.56 -5.88
C ALA A 97 23.35 33.04 -7.21
N PHE A 98 22.07 33.30 -7.45
CA PHE A 98 21.37 32.86 -8.68
C PHE A 98 21.91 33.50 -9.96
N ASP A 99 22.67 34.59 -9.87
CA ASP A 99 23.37 35.25 -10.98
C ASP A 99 24.74 34.62 -11.30
N GLY A 100 25.16 33.60 -10.53
CA GLY A 100 26.42 32.88 -10.69
C GLY A 100 27.60 33.48 -9.93
N THR A 101 27.42 34.54 -9.14
CA THR A 101 28.47 35.04 -8.24
C THR A 101 28.69 34.09 -7.07
N GLN A 102 29.96 33.77 -6.79
CA GLN A 102 30.33 32.87 -5.69
C GLN A 102 30.96 33.65 -4.54
N LYS A 103 30.47 33.38 -3.32
CA LYS A 103 31.06 33.82 -2.05
C LYS A 103 31.44 32.61 -1.19
N VAL A 104 32.38 32.82 -0.27
CA VAL A 104 32.80 31.78 0.68
C VAL A 104 31.62 31.40 1.56
N CYS A 105 31.31 30.11 1.69
CA CYS A 105 30.31 29.67 2.65
C CYS A 105 30.86 29.78 4.08
N PRO A 106 30.18 30.48 5.02
CA PRO A 106 30.60 30.56 6.40
C PRO A 106 30.76 29.18 7.04
N LEU A 107 31.86 28.97 7.77
CA LEU A 107 32.15 27.67 8.42
C LEU A 107 31.16 27.31 9.53
N ASN A 108 30.38 28.28 10.01
CA ASN A 108 29.32 28.10 10.98
C ASN A 108 27.93 27.90 10.37
N THR A 109 27.80 27.88 9.03
CA THR A 109 26.52 27.60 8.36
C THR A 109 26.04 26.20 8.74
N ARG A 110 24.82 26.14 9.30
CA ARG A 110 24.17 24.89 9.70
C ARG A 110 22.65 24.98 9.52
N LEU A 111 22.18 24.56 8.36
CA LEU A 111 20.75 24.54 8.06
C LEU A 111 20.22 23.11 8.04
N ARG A 112 19.00 22.91 8.52
CA ARG A 112 18.35 21.61 8.59
C ARG A 112 16.98 21.61 7.95
N SER A 113 16.58 20.41 7.60
CA SER A 113 15.26 20.05 7.12
C SER A 113 14.95 18.62 7.58
N PHE A 114 13.77 18.12 7.23
CA PHE A 114 13.35 16.77 7.55
C PHE A 114 12.79 16.05 6.34
N GLY A 115 12.98 14.73 6.32
CA GLY A 115 12.29 13.81 5.43
C GLY A 115 11.88 12.55 6.18
N ALA A 116 10.74 11.97 5.83
CA ALA A 116 10.31 10.69 6.39
C ALA A 116 10.67 9.55 5.43
N THR A 117 11.65 8.74 5.81
CA THR A 117 12.01 7.54 5.05
C THR A 117 11.03 6.40 5.37
N SER A 118 10.52 5.75 4.33
CA SER A 118 9.52 4.66 4.46
C SER A 118 9.94 3.38 3.73
N GLY A 119 11.23 3.24 3.39
CA GLY A 119 11.74 2.10 2.62
C GLY A 119 11.34 2.12 1.15
N ARG A 120 10.90 3.27 0.64
CA ARG A 120 10.49 3.49 -0.76
C ARG A 120 11.70 3.65 -1.71
N THR A 121 11.49 3.31 -2.99
CA THR A 121 12.37 3.65 -4.11
C THR A 121 12.16 5.08 -4.66
N THR A 122 11.15 5.80 -4.16
CA THR A 122 10.97 7.24 -4.39
C THR A 122 11.96 8.05 -3.56
N PRO A 123 12.70 8.99 -4.19
CA PRO A 123 13.39 10.02 -3.44
C PRO A 123 12.39 10.82 -2.59
N VAL A 124 12.70 10.98 -1.31
CA VAL A 124 11.98 11.88 -0.40
C VAL A 124 12.57 13.27 -0.59
N VAL A 125 11.74 14.24 -0.98
CA VAL A 125 12.19 15.63 -1.13
C VAL A 125 12.33 16.27 0.25
N ALA A 126 13.53 16.77 0.55
CA ALA A 126 13.86 17.48 1.78
C ALA A 126 14.72 18.71 1.42
N ASN A 127 14.10 19.76 0.92
CA ASN A 127 14.81 21.01 0.63
C ASN A 127 15.35 21.62 1.93
N ILE A 128 16.54 22.22 1.88
CA ILE A 128 17.22 22.81 3.04
C ILE A 128 17.36 24.31 2.81
N SER A 129 16.85 25.14 3.71
CA SER A 129 16.93 26.60 3.63
C SER A 129 16.86 27.26 5.02
N PRO A 130 17.13 28.57 5.14
CA PRO A 130 16.84 29.34 6.34
C PRO A 130 15.42 29.12 6.86
N LEU A 131 14.46 29.00 5.94
CA LEU A 131 13.06 28.78 6.27
C LEU A 131 12.80 27.38 6.84
N THR A 132 13.41 26.32 6.29
CA THR A 132 13.28 24.96 6.85
C THR A 132 14.05 24.80 8.15
N GLU A 133 15.11 25.59 8.37
CA GLU A 133 15.80 25.65 9.65
C GLU A 133 14.90 26.29 10.73
N MET A 134 14.16 27.36 10.42
CA MET A 134 13.14 27.89 11.34
C MET A 134 12.08 26.83 11.68
N VAL A 135 11.63 26.05 10.68
CA VAL A 135 10.71 24.91 10.92
C VAL A 135 11.35 23.86 11.84
N TYR A 136 12.62 23.51 11.62
CA TYR A 136 13.34 22.57 12.47
C TYR A 136 13.37 23.05 13.93
N GLN A 137 13.73 24.31 14.16
CA GLN A 137 13.85 24.89 15.49
C GLN A 137 12.49 24.91 16.19
N ARG A 138 11.43 25.33 15.48
CA ARG A 138 10.08 25.31 16.03
C ARG A 138 9.60 23.90 16.36
N ALA A 139 9.88 22.92 15.51
CA ALA A 139 9.55 21.52 15.77
C ALA A 139 10.28 21.00 17.02
N LEU A 140 11.55 21.40 17.22
CA LEU A 140 12.35 21.01 18.37
C LEU A 140 11.75 21.52 19.68
N GLU A 141 11.27 22.75 19.69
CA GLU A 141 10.62 23.35 20.85
C GLU A 141 9.27 22.72 21.16
N LEU A 142 8.41 22.54 20.14
CA LEU A 142 7.11 21.88 20.29
C LEU A 142 7.27 20.45 20.84
N SER A 143 8.40 19.80 20.53
CA SER A 143 8.73 18.45 21.00
C SER A 143 9.48 18.43 22.33
N GLY A 144 10.02 19.58 22.78
CA GLY A 144 10.93 19.72 23.92
C GLY A 144 12.33 19.14 23.73
N ASN A 145 12.52 18.12 22.89
CA ASN A 145 13.82 17.59 22.49
C ASN A 145 13.72 16.79 21.17
N LEU A 146 14.87 16.53 20.54
CA LEU A 146 14.93 15.84 19.23
C LEU A 146 14.39 14.40 19.29
N GLY A 147 14.62 13.67 20.39
CA GLY A 147 14.21 12.28 20.55
C GLY A 147 12.69 12.09 20.72
N ALA A 148 11.96 13.16 21.02
CA ALA A 148 10.50 13.18 21.13
C ALA A 148 9.83 13.76 19.88
N MET A 149 10.60 14.16 18.87
CA MET A 149 10.05 14.78 17.67
C MET A 149 9.30 13.78 16.81
N THR A 150 8.06 14.14 16.43
CA THR A 150 7.20 13.33 15.56
C THR A 150 6.96 14.03 14.23
N GLN A 151 6.46 13.29 13.23
CA GLN A 151 6.11 13.86 11.92
C GLN A 151 5.01 14.91 12.09
N ALA A 152 4.03 14.64 12.95
CA ALA A 152 2.96 15.59 13.26
C ALA A 152 3.51 16.90 13.86
N THR A 153 4.52 16.82 14.73
CA THR A 153 5.13 18.00 15.32
C THR A 153 5.90 18.84 14.30
N PHE A 154 6.60 18.19 13.36
CA PHE A 154 7.26 18.89 12.26
C PHE A 154 6.24 19.52 11.29
N GLU A 155 5.16 18.82 10.98
CA GLU A 155 4.10 19.33 10.12
C GLU A 155 3.36 20.52 10.72
N LEU A 156 3.16 20.50 12.04
CA LEU A 156 2.62 21.62 12.80
C LEU A 156 3.59 22.82 12.77
N ALA A 157 4.88 22.58 13.00
CA ALA A 157 5.90 23.63 12.90
C ALA A 157 5.93 24.24 11.48
N ARG A 158 5.85 23.40 10.44
CA ARG A 158 5.82 23.82 9.04
C ARG A 158 4.61 24.70 8.74
N ALA A 159 3.45 24.35 9.28
CA ALA A 159 2.24 25.16 9.16
C ALA A 159 2.37 26.51 9.88
N GLN A 160 2.91 26.53 11.11
CA GLN A 160 3.09 27.75 11.88
C GLN A 160 4.08 28.72 11.20
N ILE A 161 5.22 28.22 10.72
CA ILE A 161 6.17 29.06 9.98
C ILE A 161 5.56 29.52 8.64
N GLY A 162 4.82 28.66 7.93
CA GLY A 162 4.11 29.06 6.71
C GLY A 162 3.11 30.20 6.97
N GLU A 163 2.32 30.11 8.04
CA GLU A 163 1.38 31.14 8.45
C GLU A 163 2.07 32.48 8.77
N ILE A 164 3.22 32.44 9.45
CA ILE A 164 4.01 33.64 9.77
C ILE A 164 4.42 34.38 8.49
N PHE A 165 4.91 33.63 7.50
CA PHE A 165 5.41 34.18 6.25
C PHE A 165 4.34 34.34 5.16
N GLY A 166 3.08 34.01 5.45
CA GLY A 166 1.97 34.12 4.49
C GLY A 166 2.09 33.17 3.29
N VAL A 167 2.72 31.99 3.49
CA VAL A 167 2.97 30.98 2.44
C VAL A 167 2.43 29.60 2.82
N ASP A 168 1.89 28.88 1.83
CA ASP A 168 1.55 27.44 1.93
C ASP A 168 2.83 26.59 2.12
N PRO A 169 2.79 25.31 2.54
CA PRO A 169 3.85 24.72 3.36
C PRO A 169 5.22 24.60 2.68
N ILE A 170 6.24 24.94 3.47
CA ILE A 170 7.69 25.03 3.18
C ILE A 170 8.27 23.69 2.73
N ASN A 171 7.93 23.26 1.53
CA ASN A 171 8.46 22.06 0.89
C ASN A 171 8.73 22.25 -0.61
N ASP A 172 8.25 23.33 -1.21
CA ASP A 172 8.59 23.68 -2.59
C ASP A 172 10.08 24.02 -2.72
N ASP A 173 10.56 24.05 -3.96
CA ASP A 173 11.93 24.43 -4.27
C ASP A 173 12.26 25.83 -3.73
N PRO A 174 13.13 25.96 -2.72
CA PRO A 174 13.44 27.24 -2.09
C PRO A 174 14.13 28.22 -3.06
N ALA A 175 14.59 27.75 -4.21
CA ALA A 175 15.15 28.58 -5.27
C ALA A 175 14.12 29.26 -6.18
N LYS A 176 12.81 29.03 -5.99
CA LYS A 176 11.76 29.51 -6.91
C LYS A 176 10.63 30.27 -6.21
N GLY A 177 9.96 31.13 -6.97
CA GLY A 177 8.72 31.78 -6.57
C GLY A 177 8.84 32.60 -5.29
N ILE A 178 7.80 32.58 -4.45
CA ILE A 178 7.70 33.38 -3.23
C ILE A 178 8.79 32.98 -2.21
N TYR A 179 9.21 31.71 -2.18
CA TYR A 179 10.28 31.25 -1.28
C TYR A 179 11.62 31.91 -1.55
N SER A 180 11.98 32.07 -2.83
CA SER A 180 13.21 32.77 -3.20
C SER A 180 13.22 34.23 -2.74
N ALA A 181 12.05 34.90 -2.77
CA ALA A 181 11.91 36.27 -2.29
C ALA A 181 12.06 36.35 -0.75
N ILE A 182 11.51 35.39 -0.01
CA ILE A 182 11.66 35.32 1.46
C ILE A 182 13.11 35.04 1.85
N VAL A 183 13.77 34.10 1.18
CA VAL A 183 15.18 33.79 1.44
C VAL A 183 16.07 35.00 1.14
N ASN A 184 15.84 35.71 0.04
CA ASN A 184 16.57 36.94 -0.27
C ASN A 184 16.36 38.03 0.80
N ALA A 185 15.12 38.20 1.30
CA ALA A 185 14.86 39.16 2.38
C ALA A 185 15.63 38.81 3.67
N ILE A 186 15.78 37.52 4.00
CA ILE A 186 16.60 37.08 5.13
C ILE A 186 18.08 37.44 4.91
N VAL A 187 18.59 37.23 3.70
CA VAL A 187 19.97 37.58 3.32
C VAL A 187 20.21 39.09 3.38
N ASP A 188 19.29 39.88 2.83
CA ASP A 188 19.37 41.35 2.82
C ASP A 188 19.42 41.91 4.25
N VAL A 189 18.56 41.40 5.15
CA VAL A 189 18.57 41.81 6.57
C VAL A 189 19.85 41.37 7.27
N ALA A 190 20.37 40.18 6.96
CA ALA A 190 21.65 39.72 7.52
C ALA A 190 22.80 40.68 7.12
N ASP A 191 22.84 41.08 5.85
CA ASP A 191 23.84 42.01 5.33
C ASP A 191 23.69 43.42 5.92
N GLU A 192 22.45 43.93 6.02
CA GLU A 192 22.15 45.25 6.61
C GLU A 192 22.53 45.32 8.10
N GLN A 193 22.32 44.23 8.84
CA GLN A 193 22.64 44.15 10.27
C GLN A 193 24.07 43.67 10.56
N ASN A 194 24.85 43.32 9.54
CA ASN A 194 26.18 42.73 9.68
C ASN A 194 26.16 41.49 10.61
N LYS A 195 25.18 40.61 10.38
CA LYS A 195 24.97 39.30 11.02
C LYS A 195 25.06 38.19 9.98
N THR A 196 25.24 36.96 10.43
CA THR A 196 25.09 35.77 9.59
C THR A 196 23.62 35.40 9.43
N VAL A 197 23.25 34.72 8.35
CA VAL A 197 21.88 34.22 8.15
C VAL A 197 21.46 33.29 9.28
N GLN A 198 22.38 32.48 9.81
CA GLN A 198 22.10 31.64 10.98
C GLN A 198 21.70 32.48 12.21
N GLU A 199 22.35 33.61 12.46
CA GLU A 199 22.01 34.50 13.58
C GLU A 199 20.63 35.15 13.38
N ILE A 200 20.27 35.51 12.15
CA ILE A 200 18.92 36.00 11.82
C ILE A 200 17.88 34.90 12.05
N VAL A 201 18.14 33.69 11.57
CA VAL A 201 17.26 32.53 11.74
C VAL A 201 17.06 32.18 13.21
N ASP A 202 18.13 32.15 14.00
CA ASP A 202 18.07 31.82 15.43
C ASP A 202 17.32 32.89 16.23
N GLU A 203 17.51 34.18 15.91
CA GLU A 203 16.78 35.28 16.55
C GLU A 203 15.28 35.26 16.20
N VAL A 204 14.94 35.12 14.92
CA VAL A 204 13.54 35.06 14.47
C VAL A 204 12.86 33.81 15.02
N ALA A 205 13.53 32.65 14.99
CA ALA A 205 13.00 31.43 15.58
C ALA A 205 12.66 31.65 17.06
N LYS A 206 13.57 32.26 17.84
CA LYS A 206 13.35 32.55 19.25
C LYS A 206 12.18 33.52 19.50
N ASP A 207 12.08 34.60 18.72
CA ASP A 207 10.97 35.57 18.81
C ASP A 207 9.61 34.90 18.51
N ILE A 208 9.58 33.91 17.61
CA ILE A 208 8.39 33.10 17.31
C ILE A 208 8.02 32.21 18.51
N SER A 209 9.01 31.74 19.26
CA SER A 209 8.85 30.80 20.38
C SER A 209 8.30 31.44 21.64
N ASP A 210 8.76 32.66 21.95
CA ASP A 210 8.35 33.41 23.13
C ASP A 210 7.17 34.37 22.86
N GLY A 211 6.72 34.45 21.60
CA GLY A 211 5.57 35.26 21.18
C GLY A 211 5.82 36.77 21.28
N SER A 212 7.07 37.19 21.46
CA SER A 212 7.49 38.57 21.66
C SER A 212 8.26 39.06 20.45
N ALA A 213 7.54 39.30 19.34
CA ALA A 213 8.11 39.84 18.11
C ALA A 213 8.62 41.28 18.32
N GLY A 214 9.93 41.46 18.57
CA GLY A 214 10.52 42.80 18.72
C GLY A 214 11.49 42.99 19.88
N ASP A 215 11.92 41.92 20.56
CA ASP A 215 13.06 41.99 21.49
C ASP A 215 14.37 42.33 20.76
N SER A 216 14.41 42.13 19.43
CA SER A 216 15.43 42.60 18.49
C SER A 216 14.78 43.37 17.32
N ASN A 217 15.53 44.29 16.67
CA ASN A 217 15.04 44.95 15.44
C ASN A 217 14.90 43.95 14.27
N THR A 218 15.48 42.75 14.38
CA THR A 218 15.59 41.73 13.32
C THR A 218 14.25 41.28 12.76
N THR A 219 13.29 40.92 13.61
CA THR A 219 11.97 40.44 13.16
C THR A 219 11.17 41.53 12.46
N LYS A 220 11.36 42.79 12.89
CA LYS A 220 10.75 43.96 12.25
C LYS A 220 11.39 44.29 10.91
N ASP A 221 12.72 44.35 10.86
CA ASP A 221 13.47 44.63 9.64
C ASP A 221 13.20 43.54 8.57
N LEU A 222 13.06 42.28 9.01
CA LEU A 222 12.65 41.16 8.14
C LEU A 222 11.22 41.30 7.62
N SER A 223 10.27 41.68 8.47
CA SER A 223 8.90 41.96 8.03
C SER A 223 8.84 43.04 6.95
N ASP A 224 9.60 44.13 7.13
CA ASP A 224 9.65 45.24 6.20
C ASP A 224 10.35 44.84 4.88
N ALA A 225 11.46 44.09 4.94
CA ALA A 225 12.15 43.56 3.76
C ALA A 225 11.29 42.59 2.94
N ILE A 226 10.44 41.79 3.59
CA ILE A 226 9.50 40.89 2.91
C ILE A 226 8.37 41.67 2.23
N LYS A 227 7.86 42.74 2.87
CA LYS A 227 6.86 43.65 2.25
C LYS A 227 7.42 44.37 1.04
N ASP A 228 8.67 44.80 1.11
CA ASP A 228 9.36 45.46 -0.01
C ASP A 228 9.53 44.53 -1.22
N ASN A 229 9.51 43.21 -0.99
CA ASN A 229 9.47 42.18 -2.02
C ASN A 229 8.04 41.81 -2.51
N ASN A 230 7.01 42.59 -2.16
CA ASN A 230 5.59 42.34 -2.46
C ASN A 230 5.04 41.01 -1.93
N VAL A 231 5.61 40.49 -0.84
CA VAL A 231 5.11 39.28 -0.16
C VAL A 231 4.34 39.72 1.09
N SER A 232 3.09 39.28 1.20
CA SER A 232 2.28 39.49 2.41
C SER A 232 2.82 38.61 3.53
N ASN A 233 3.00 39.16 4.74
CA ASN A 233 3.44 38.40 5.90
C ASN A 233 2.73 38.88 7.17
N ASN A 234 2.64 38.00 8.16
CA ASN A 234 1.91 38.22 9.41
C ASN A 234 2.81 38.69 10.57
N LEU A 235 4.09 39.02 10.30
CA LEU A 235 5.09 39.34 11.33
C LEU A 235 4.82 40.65 12.11
N THR A 236 3.91 41.53 11.64
CA THR A 236 3.76 42.90 12.21
C THR A 236 2.35 43.49 12.28
N GLU A 237 1.27 42.72 12.05
CA GLU A 237 -0.07 43.33 11.98
C GLU A 237 -0.65 43.77 13.35
N ASN A 238 -0.10 43.31 14.49
CA ASN A 238 -0.51 43.75 15.83
C ASN A 238 0.72 44.21 16.63
N ASP A 239 0.84 45.52 16.88
CA ASP A 239 1.58 46.20 17.97
C ASP A 239 2.95 45.68 18.48
N GLY A 240 3.65 44.82 17.72
CA GLY A 240 4.88 44.15 18.16
C GLY A 240 4.63 42.85 18.94
N SER A 241 3.47 42.20 18.77
CA SER A 241 3.24 40.86 19.30
C SER A 241 2.63 39.97 18.22
N TYR A 242 3.34 38.87 17.90
CA TYR A 242 2.80 37.78 17.09
C TYR A 242 2.72 36.55 17.97
N THR A 243 1.50 36.13 18.30
CA THR A 243 1.27 34.79 18.85
C THR A 243 0.89 33.92 17.66
N PRO A 244 1.70 32.91 17.27
CA PRO A 244 1.26 31.93 16.31
C PRO A 244 -0.08 31.37 16.78
N SER A 245 -0.99 31.10 15.86
CA SER A 245 -2.11 30.20 16.13
C SER A 245 -1.53 28.97 16.84
N THR A 246 -1.76 28.87 18.16
CA THR A 246 -1.53 27.62 18.87
C THR A 246 -2.57 26.72 18.24
N GLY A 247 -2.18 25.95 17.22
CA GLY A 247 -3.05 24.97 16.57
C GLY A 247 -3.67 24.18 17.71
N ASP A 248 -4.91 24.51 18.02
CA ASP A 248 -5.38 24.33 19.38
C ASP A 248 -5.68 22.85 19.53
N ASN A 249 -4.74 22.17 20.17
CA ASN A 249 -4.91 20.80 20.61
C ASN A 249 -5.73 20.78 21.91
N THR A 250 -6.38 21.91 22.28
CA THR A 250 -7.51 21.82 23.18
C THR A 250 -8.61 21.02 22.50
N THR A 251 -8.87 19.88 23.09
CA THR A 251 -10.22 19.37 23.20
C THR A 251 -11.04 20.43 23.93
N ASP A 252 -11.40 21.52 23.24
CA ASP A 252 -12.37 22.46 23.78
C ASP A 252 -13.72 21.75 23.72
N ASN A 253 -14.04 21.09 24.83
CA ASN A 253 -15.34 20.45 25.09
C ASN A 253 -16.45 21.50 25.28
N ASN A 254 -16.23 22.76 24.91
CA ASN A 254 -17.26 23.79 24.89
C ASN A 254 -17.88 23.88 23.51
N ASN A 255 -18.79 22.95 23.32
CA ASN A 255 -19.80 22.91 22.30
C ASN A 255 -20.70 24.17 22.39
N ASP A 256 -20.31 25.26 21.73
CA ASP A 256 -21.21 26.36 21.34
C ASP A 256 -20.94 26.82 19.90
N GLY A 257 -21.18 25.91 18.95
CA GLY A 257 -21.94 26.14 17.72
C GLY A 257 -21.47 27.14 16.64
N SER A 258 -20.44 27.95 16.82
CA SER A 258 -20.07 29.00 15.87
C SER A 258 -18.57 29.05 15.59
N VAL A 259 -18.10 28.24 14.65
CA VAL A 259 -16.78 28.43 14.00
C VAL A 259 -16.90 29.64 13.07
N THR A 260 -16.01 30.61 13.20
CA THR A 260 -15.97 31.78 12.30
C THR A 260 -15.62 31.36 10.87
N GLN A 261 -15.87 32.23 9.89
CA GLN A 261 -15.57 31.94 8.48
C GLN A 261 -14.06 31.72 8.26
N ASP A 262 -13.21 32.48 8.94
CA ASP A 262 -11.75 32.39 8.83
C ASP A 262 -11.22 31.10 9.47
N GLU A 263 -11.74 30.73 10.64
CA GLU A 263 -11.44 29.43 11.26
C GLU A 263 -11.92 28.27 10.37
N ALA A 264 -13.11 28.38 9.77
CA ALA A 264 -13.62 27.36 8.86
C ALA A 264 -12.76 27.20 7.60
N ILE A 265 -12.20 28.29 7.06
CA ILE A 265 -11.24 28.26 5.95
C ILE A 265 -9.94 27.58 6.39
N SER A 266 -9.41 27.93 7.55
CA SER A 266 -8.20 27.29 8.10
C SER A 266 -8.38 25.78 8.29
N TYR A 267 -9.49 25.35 8.89
CA TYR A 267 -9.84 23.94 9.03
C TYR A 267 -10.05 23.25 7.67
N ALA A 268 -10.57 23.96 6.66
CA ALA A 268 -10.73 23.41 5.32
C ALA A 268 -9.37 23.15 4.66
N LYS A 269 -8.41 24.08 4.84
CA LYS A 269 -7.02 23.90 4.37
C LYS A 269 -6.34 22.71 5.04
N GLY A 270 -6.48 22.61 6.37
CA GLY A 270 -5.98 21.44 7.10
C GLY A 270 -6.55 20.13 6.57
N MET A 271 -7.87 20.09 6.32
CA MET A 271 -8.55 18.91 5.79
C MET A 271 -8.01 18.45 4.42
N PHE A 272 -7.79 19.37 3.47
CA PHE A 272 -7.28 19.00 2.15
C PHE A 272 -5.78 18.68 2.18
N LYS A 273 -5.00 19.37 3.00
CA LYS A 273 -3.59 19.02 3.26
C LYS A 273 -3.46 17.61 3.84
N ASP A 274 -4.28 17.26 4.82
CA ASP A 274 -4.29 15.93 5.44
C ASP A 274 -4.75 14.86 4.45
N LEU A 275 -5.76 15.16 3.63
CA LEU A 275 -6.21 14.29 2.54
C LEU A 275 -5.08 14.03 1.53
N ARG A 276 -4.38 15.06 1.07
CA ARG A 276 -3.24 14.92 0.14
C ARG A 276 -2.14 14.08 0.78
N THR A 277 -1.74 14.41 2.01
CA THR A 277 -0.68 13.70 2.72
C THR A 277 -1.03 12.23 2.93
N SER A 278 -2.26 11.94 3.34
CA SER A 278 -2.76 10.57 3.51
C SER A 278 -2.86 9.83 2.18
N THR A 279 -3.33 10.49 1.13
CA THR A 279 -3.48 9.86 -0.20
C THR A 279 -2.14 9.56 -0.83
N LEU A 280 -1.17 10.48 -0.80
CA LEU A 280 0.20 10.26 -1.28
C LEU A 280 0.97 9.22 -0.45
N ALA A 281 0.61 9.07 0.83
CA ALA A 281 1.12 7.97 1.64
C ALA A 281 0.59 6.61 1.16
N LEU A 282 -0.64 6.55 0.67
CA LEU A 282 -1.30 5.30 0.26
C LEU A 282 -1.08 4.96 -1.22
N LEU A 283 -1.16 5.95 -2.11
CA LEU A 283 -1.15 5.86 -3.57
C LEU A 283 -0.17 6.91 -4.11
N ASP A 284 0.91 6.49 -4.77
CA ASP A 284 1.87 7.41 -5.39
C ASP A 284 1.54 7.52 -6.88
N TYR A 285 0.83 8.59 -7.27
CA TYR A 285 0.47 8.88 -8.66
C TYR A 285 1.35 9.98 -9.30
N GLU A 286 2.25 10.60 -8.53
CA GLU A 286 2.93 11.85 -8.94
C GLU A 286 3.95 11.66 -10.07
N THR A 287 4.39 10.42 -10.31
CA THR A 287 5.17 10.10 -11.50
C THR A 287 4.61 8.82 -12.10
N ALA A 288 4.35 8.80 -13.40
CA ALA A 288 3.72 7.69 -14.11
C ALA A 288 4.52 6.35 -14.11
N GLN A 289 5.39 6.11 -13.13
CA GLN A 289 6.29 4.97 -13.03
C GLN A 289 6.58 4.46 -11.60
N LYS A 290 5.92 4.95 -10.53
CA LYS A 290 6.18 4.44 -9.16
C LYS A 290 4.88 4.05 -8.44
N SER A 291 4.99 3.03 -7.58
CA SER A 291 3.87 2.40 -6.87
C SER A 291 3.78 2.93 -5.43
N GLY A 292 2.60 3.31 -4.97
CA GLY A 292 2.34 3.71 -3.59
C GLY A 292 2.40 2.55 -2.58
N THR A 293 2.28 2.84 -1.28
CA THR A 293 2.33 1.79 -0.23
C THR A 293 1.28 0.71 -0.47
N VAL A 294 0.05 1.12 -0.77
CA VAL A 294 -1.04 0.17 -1.06
C VAL A 294 -0.73 -0.62 -2.32
N ASP A 295 -0.20 0.00 -3.38
CA ASP A 295 0.14 -0.70 -4.62
C ASP A 295 1.20 -1.77 -4.40
N VAL A 296 2.25 -1.45 -3.64
CA VAL A 296 3.33 -2.38 -3.30
C VAL A 296 2.81 -3.53 -2.45
N GLU A 297 2.03 -3.24 -1.40
CA GLU A 297 1.50 -4.28 -0.52
C GLU A 297 0.43 -5.14 -1.20
N LEU A 298 -0.41 -4.57 -2.07
CA LEU A 298 -1.39 -5.33 -2.86
C LEU A 298 -0.72 -6.19 -3.92
N ALA A 299 0.35 -5.70 -4.56
CA ALA A 299 1.16 -6.51 -5.48
C ALA A 299 1.85 -7.66 -4.74
N GLY A 300 2.48 -7.37 -3.60
CA GLY A 300 3.08 -8.36 -2.72
C GLY A 300 2.06 -9.40 -2.24
N PHE A 301 0.84 -8.98 -1.90
CA PHE A 301 -0.23 -9.90 -1.59
C PHE A 301 -0.65 -10.75 -2.79
N GLY A 302 -0.81 -10.16 -3.98
CA GLY A 302 -1.11 -10.89 -5.21
C GLY A 302 -0.08 -11.98 -5.49
N GLU A 303 1.21 -11.70 -5.28
CA GLU A 303 2.27 -12.72 -5.34
C GLU A 303 2.05 -13.83 -4.31
N VAL A 304 1.78 -13.48 -3.05
CA VAL A 304 1.53 -14.44 -1.96
C VAL A 304 0.31 -15.32 -2.26
N VAL A 305 -0.77 -14.74 -2.81
CA VAL A 305 -1.97 -15.48 -3.22
C VAL A 305 -1.70 -16.42 -4.39
N ASN A 306 -0.89 -16.01 -5.35
CA ASN A 306 -0.52 -16.89 -6.46
C ASN A 306 0.32 -18.09 -5.98
N GLU A 307 1.19 -17.89 -4.98
CA GLU A 307 1.91 -19.00 -4.35
C GLU A 307 0.95 -19.99 -3.66
N PHE A 308 -0.15 -19.52 -3.08
CA PHE A 308 -1.20 -20.38 -2.53
C PHE A 308 -1.85 -21.29 -3.58
N GLY A 309 -2.38 -20.70 -4.66
CA GLY A 309 -3.18 -21.44 -5.65
C GLY A 309 -2.43 -22.65 -6.24
N VAL A 310 -1.16 -22.46 -6.62
CA VAL A 310 -0.35 -23.48 -7.29
C VAL A 310 0.00 -24.66 -6.36
N ILE A 311 0.22 -24.40 -5.07
CA ILE A 311 0.60 -25.44 -4.09
C ILE A 311 -0.60 -26.29 -3.69
N PHE A 312 -1.77 -25.66 -3.52
CA PHE A 312 -2.97 -26.33 -3.03
C PHE A 312 -3.56 -27.35 -4.01
N ASP A 313 -3.62 -27.01 -5.30
CA ASP A 313 -4.07 -27.94 -6.34
C ASP A 313 -3.22 -29.23 -6.32
N SER A 314 -1.91 -29.07 -6.13
CA SER A 314 -0.96 -30.16 -6.08
C SER A 314 -1.23 -31.09 -4.89
N ALA A 315 -1.42 -30.54 -3.68
CA ALA A 315 -1.73 -31.35 -2.49
C ALA A 315 -2.98 -32.21 -2.66
N ALA A 316 -4.08 -31.61 -3.13
CA ALA A 316 -5.33 -32.32 -3.36
C ALA A 316 -5.18 -33.45 -4.39
N ILE A 317 -4.42 -33.21 -5.47
CA ILE A 317 -4.16 -34.19 -6.52
C ILE A 317 -3.32 -35.36 -5.98
N TYR A 318 -2.17 -35.09 -5.37
CA TYR A 318 -1.26 -36.17 -4.93
C TYR A 318 -1.83 -36.97 -3.77
N GLN A 319 -2.58 -36.33 -2.86
CA GLN A 319 -3.31 -37.03 -1.82
C GLN A 319 -4.30 -38.04 -2.41
N SER A 320 -5.08 -37.62 -3.41
CA SER A 320 -6.04 -38.49 -4.10
C SER A 320 -5.33 -39.63 -4.84
N ALA A 321 -4.21 -39.36 -5.50
CA ALA A 321 -3.40 -40.38 -6.17
C ALA A 321 -2.84 -41.42 -5.20
N VAL A 322 -2.34 -41.02 -4.03
CA VAL A 322 -1.85 -41.95 -3.00
C VAL A 322 -2.99 -42.82 -2.47
N LEU A 323 -4.18 -42.25 -2.21
CA LEU A 323 -5.34 -43.03 -1.76
C LEU A 323 -5.78 -44.04 -2.81
N ASN A 324 -5.85 -43.65 -4.08
CA ASN A 324 -6.24 -44.55 -5.17
C ASN A 324 -5.30 -45.76 -5.24
N VAL A 325 -4.00 -45.52 -5.17
CA VAL A 325 -3.00 -46.60 -5.20
C VAL A 325 -3.13 -47.54 -4.00
N ILE A 326 -3.42 -47.01 -2.81
CA ILE A 326 -3.71 -47.84 -1.63
C ILE A 326 -4.97 -48.70 -1.87
N PHE A 327 -6.03 -48.11 -2.42
CA PHE A 327 -7.29 -48.81 -2.66
C PHE A 327 -7.17 -49.88 -3.76
N ASP A 328 -6.48 -49.60 -4.85
CA ASP A 328 -6.19 -50.58 -5.91
C ASP A 328 -5.38 -51.76 -5.36
N ALA A 329 -4.38 -51.49 -4.50
CA ALA A 329 -3.60 -52.55 -3.84
C ALA A 329 -4.50 -53.46 -2.98
N ILE A 330 -5.45 -52.87 -2.27
CA ILE A 330 -6.40 -53.56 -1.40
C ILE A 330 -7.37 -54.42 -2.24
N GLU A 331 -7.96 -53.86 -3.30
CA GLU A 331 -8.90 -54.58 -4.19
C GLU A 331 -8.24 -55.79 -4.85
N LEU A 332 -6.99 -55.63 -5.27
CA LEU A 332 -6.20 -56.72 -5.86
C LEU A 332 -5.69 -57.75 -4.84
N GLY A 333 -5.98 -57.58 -3.54
CA GLY A 333 -5.51 -58.46 -2.47
C GLY A 333 -3.98 -58.44 -2.29
N LYS A 334 -3.33 -57.35 -2.70
CA LYS A 334 -1.88 -57.19 -2.71
C LYS A 334 -1.42 -56.42 -1.48
N ILE A 335 -0.90 -57.16 -0.50
CA ILE A 335 -0.67 -56.66 0.87
C ILE A 335 0.82 -56.40 1.18
N GLU A 336 1.75 -56.83 0.30
CA GLU A 336 3.20 -56.71 0.53
C GLU A 336 3.94 -56.21 -0.73
N ASN A 337 4.76 -55.15 -0.60
CA ASN A 337 5.75 -54.66 -1.58
C ASN A 337 5.32 -54.69 -3.06
N PHE A 338 4.25 -53.98 -3.42
CA PHE A 338 3.87 -53.80 -4.83
C PHE A 338 4.07 -52.35 -5.28
N ASP A 339 4.79 -52.20 -6.40
CA ASP A 339 4.81 -50.95 -7.15
C ASP A 339 3.53 -50.95 -8.02
N ILE A 340 2.63 -50.00 -7.77
CA ILE A 340 1.47 -49.76 -8.62
C ILE A 340 1.69 -48.43 -9.32
N ILE A 341 1.62 -48.45 -10.64
CA ILE A 341 1.67 -47.23 -11.44
C ILE A 341 0.33 -46.53 -11.24
N GLY A 342 0.30 -45.57 -10.31
CA GLY A 342 -0.86 -44.72 -10.08
C GLY A 342 -1.08 -43.82 -11.30
N ASP A 343 -2.13 -44.10 -12.06
CA ASP A 343 -2.51 -43.38 -13.28
C ASP A 343 -3.14 -42.01 -12.93
N GLY A 344 -2.37 -41.15 -12.26
CA GLY A 344 -2.92 -39.98 -11.57
C GLY A 344 -2.03 -38.75 -11.70
N ALA A 345 -0.73 -38.90 -11.46
CA ALA A 345 0.18 -37.76 -11.33
C ALA A 345 1.45 -37.84 -12.20
N GLY A 346 1.48 -38.76 -13.17
CA GLY A 346 2.65 -38.96 -14.05
C GLY A 346 3.85 -39.59 -13.35
N MET A 347 3.68 -40.14 -12.15
CA MET A 347 4.75 -40.74 -11.34
C MET A 347 4.32 -42.11 -10.79
N ASN A 348 5.27 -43.03 -10.66
CA ASN A 348 5.06 -44.32 -10.02
C ASN A 348 5.00 -44.14 -8.49
N ILE A 349 3.87 -44.50 -7.88
CA ILE A 349 3.67 -44.41 -6.43
C ILE A 349 3.78 -45.81 -5.83
N LYS A 350 4.79 -46.03 -4.99
CA LYS A 350 4.93 -47.26 -4.24
C LYS A 350 4.18 -47.13 -2.92
N VAL A 351 3.35 -48.12 -2.59
CA VAL A 351 2.69 -48.21 -1.29
C VAL A 351 3.04 -49.53 -0.60
N THR A 352 3.06 -49.55 0.72
CA THR A 352 3.36 -50.76 1.50
C THR A 352 2.53 -50.76 2.77
N LYS A 353 1.80 -51.85 3.01
CA LYS A 353 1.03 -52.01 4.26
C LYS A 353 2.00 -52.24 5.41
N THR A 354 2.02 -51.34 6.39
CA THR A 354 2.90 -51.43 7.56
C THR A 354 2.17 -51.91 8.81
N SER A 355 0.85 -51.75 8.86
CA SER A 355 -0.02 -52.28 9.92
C SER A 355 -1.41 -52.61 9.37
N ALA A 356 -2.35 -53.06 10.21
CA ALA A 356 -3.74 -53.32 9.80
C ALA A 356 -4.38 -52.12 9.08
N THR A 357 -4.08 -50.90 9.55
CA THR A 357 -4.70 -49.65 9.07
C THR A 357 -3.69 -48.63 8.56
N THR A 358 -2.39 -48.91 8.61
CA THR A 358 -1.34 -47.97 8.17
C THR A 358 -0.65 -48.45 6.91
N TRP A 359 -0.48 -47.54 5.96
CA TRP A 359 0.22 -47.76 4.70
C TRP A 359 1.30 -46.70 4.56
N SER A 360 2.53 -47.08 4.24
CA SER A 360 3.56 -46.14 3.82
C SER A 360 3.48 -45.91 2.31
N TYR A 361 3.79 -44.69 1.85
CA TYR A 361 3.95 -44.38 0.44
C TYR A 361 5.34 -43.79 0.16
N GLN A 362 5.84 -43.99 -1.05
CA GLN A 362 7.05 -43.32 -1.55
C GLN A 362 7.02 -43.17 -3.08
N PHE A 363 7.51 -42.04 -3.59
CA PHE A 363 7.65 -41.77 -5.03
C PHE A 363 8.62 -40.60 -5.30
N GLY A 364 8.88 -40.35 -6.59
CA GLY A 364 9.87 -39.36 -7.03
C GLY A 364 11.31 -39.89 -7.00
N LYS A 365 12.25 -39.06 -7.47
CA LYS A 365 13.69 -39.37 -7.48
C LYS A 365 14.16 -39.65 -6.04
N ASP A 366 14.92 -40.72 -5.85
CA ASP A 366 15.45 -41.15 -4.55
C ASP A 366 14.41 -41.31 -3.41
N ASN A 367 13.13 -41.55 -3.74
CA ASN A 367 12.03 -41.57 -2.77
C ASN A 367 11.90 -40.26 -1.97
N LEU A 368 12.14 -39.13 -2.66
CA LEU A 368 12.02 -37.78 -2.09
C LEU A 368 10.69 -37.56 -1.38
N TYR A 369 9.59 -37.97 -2.03
CA TYR A 369 8.24 -37.87 -1.48
C TYR A 369 7.88 -39.17 -0.79
N LYS A 370 7.60 -39.11 0.50
CA LYS A 370 7.31 -40.29 1.31
C LYS A 370 6.52 -39.95 2.56
N GLY A 371 5.79 -40.93 3.06
CA GLY A 371 4.97 -40.76 4.24
C GLY A 371 4.19 -41.99 4.63
N SER A 372 3.17 -41.76 5.47
CA SER A 372 2.19 -42.76 5.85
C SER A 372 0.77 -42.21 5.73
N VAL A 373 -0.15 -43.13 5.46
CA VAL A 373 -1.59 -42.92 5.46
C VAL A 373 -2.19 -43.92 6.43
N THR A 374 -2.95 -43.44 7.41
CA THR A 374 -3.81 -44.28 8.24
C THR A 374 -5.21 -44.29 7.62
N VAL A 375 -5.66 -45.45 7.17
CA VAL A 375 -7.02 -45.69 6.68
C VAL A 375 -7.95 -46.03 7.85
N PRO A 376 -9.27 -45.75 7.75
CA PRO A 376 -10.21 -45.91 8.87
C PRO A 376 -10.48 -47.37 9.25
N THR A 377 -10.18 -48.31 8.36
CA THR A 377 -10.43 -49.75 8.52
C THR A 377 -9.36 -50.55 7.76
N ASP A 378 -9.18 -51.82 8.12
CA ASP A 378 -8.31 -52.76 7.41
C ASP A 378 -8.92 -53.29 6.11
N MET A 379 -10.21 -53.02 5.86
CA MET A 379 -10.93 -53.30 4.60
C MET A 379 -11.70 -52.07 4.02
N PRO A 380 -11.00 -51.01 3.55
CA PRO A 380 -11.62 -49.80 2.98
C PRO A 380 -12.50 -50.04 1.74
N GLN A 381 -12.23 -51.09 0.96
CA GLN A 381 -12.92 -51.42 -0.29
C GLN A 381 -14.44 -51.60 -0.13
N ASN A 382 -14.88 -52.12 1.03
CA ASN A 382 -16.30 -52.31 1.35
C ASN A 382 -17.08 -50.98 1.35
N TYR A 383 -16.37 -49.87 1.58
CA TYR A 383 -16.94 -48.53 1.63
C TYR A 383 -16.86 -47.82 0.27
N LEU A 384 -15.86 -48.13 -0.56
CA LEU A 384 -15.61 -47.43 -1.82
C LEU A 384 -16.50 -47.89 -2.97
N GLU A 385 -16.77 -49.19 -3.08
CA GLU A 385 -17.62 -49.74 -4.15
C GLU A 385 -19.11 -49.38 -3.98
N SER A 386 -19.52 -49.03 -2.76
CA SER A 386 -20.94 -49.02 -2.41
C SER A 386 -21.55 -47.61 -2.36
N ASN A 387 -20.77 -46.53 -2.37
CA ASN A 387 -21.26 -45.17 -2.02
C ASN A 387 -22.03 -45.13 -0.68
N LEU A 388 -21.94 -46.16 0.17
CA LEU A 388 -22.74 -46.32 1.39
C LEU A 388 -22.10 -45.68 2.63
N TYR A 389 -20.91 -45.09 2.51
CA TYR A 389 -20.27 -44.42 3.63
C TYR A 389 -20.84 -43.02 3.83
N VAL A 390 -21.15 -42.68 5.08
CA VAL A 390 -21.51 -41.29 5.44
C VAL A 390 -20.24 -40.45 5.53
N GLN A 391 -19.18 -40.99 6.15
CA GLN A 391 -17.90 -40.33 6.33
C GLN A 391 -16.77 -41.35 6.47
N LEU A 392 -15.63 -41.09 5.84
CA LEU A 392 -14.36 -41.79 6.02
C LEU A 392 -13.31 -40.79 6.50
N SER A 393 -12.47 -41.16 7.47
CA SER A 393 -11.41 -40.29 7.98
C SER A 393 -10.06 -40.97 7.84
N PHE A 394 -9.12 -40.29 7.20
CA PHE A 394 -7.75 -40.71 6.96
C PHE A 394 -6.80 -39.80 7.72
N LYS A 395 -5.63 -40.33 8.10
CA LYS A 395 -4.54 -39.49 8.62
C LYS A 395 -3.37 -39.55 7.67
N PHE A 396 -2.99 -38.41 7.12
CA PHE A 396 -1.77 -38.24 6.35
C PHE A 396 -0.66 -37.75 7.27
N ASP A 397 0.53 -38.35 7.15
CA ASP A 397 1.76 -37.83 7.74
C ASP A 397 2.90 -38.11 6.76
N GLY A 398 3.31 -37.10 6.00
CA GLY A 398 4.43 -37.22 5.08
C GLY A 398 4.57 -36.07 4.10
N THR A 399 5.34 -36.32 3.04
CA THR A 399 5.78 -35.32 2.08
C THR A 399 5.21 -35.58 0.70
N LEU A 400 4.72 -34.52 0.04
CA LEU A 400 4.17 -34.53 -1.32
C LEU A 400 4.91 -33.48 -2.18
N PRO A 401 4.80 -33.54 -3.51
CA PRO A 401 5.29 -32.47 -4.38
C PRO A 401 4.49 -31.19 -4.20
N ALA A 402 5.19 -30.05 -4.16
CA ALA A 402 4.57 -28.74 -4.07
C ALA A 402 3.93 -28.27 -5.39
N TYR A 403 4.27 -28.87 -6.53
CA TYR A 403 3.77 -28.48 -7.84
C TYR A 403 3.25 -29.68 -8.62
N ARG A 404 2.25 -29.42 -9.46
CA ARG A 404 1.71 -30.39 -10.41
C ARG A 404 2.74 -30.65 -11.51
N TYR A 405 3.01 -31.92 -11.79
CA TYR A 405 3.77 -32.31 -12.96
C TYR A 405 2.82 -32.51 -14.14
N SER A 406 3.05 -31.78 -15.25
CA SER A 406 2.36 -32.02 -16.52
C SER A 406 3.37 -32.32 -17.62
N ASP A 407 3.93 -33.52 -17.62
CA ASP A 407 4.57 -34.02 -18.84
C ASP A 407 4.29 -35.52 -19.01
N VAL A 408 3.38 -35.83 -19.93
CA VAL A 408 2.95 -37.20 -20.26
C VAL A 408 3.86 -37.80 -21.36
N ALA A 409 4.84 -37.06 -21.90
CA ALA A 409 5.54 -37.50 -23.10
C ALA A 409 7.00 -37.91 -22.91
N ASN A 410 7.77 -37.34 -21.97
CA ASN A 410 9.21 -37.64 -21.87
C ASN A 410 9.68 -37.85 -20.43
N SER A 411 10.24 -39.04 -20.20
CA SER A 411 10.84 -39.53 -18.96
C SER A 411 12.14 -38.81 -18.58
N GLN A 412 12.13 -37.48 -18.45
CA GLN A 412 13.26 -36.77 -17.86
C GLN A 412 13.16 -36.82 -16.34
N GLU A 413 14.29 -37.16 -15.70
CA GLU A 413 14.42 -37.23 -14.25
C GLU A 413 13.96 -35.93 -13.59
N ILE A 414 12.91 -36.03 -12.79
CA ILE A 414 12.39 -34.92 -12.00
C ILE A 414 13.41 -34.57 -10.90
N ASN A 415 14.10 -33.45 -11.06
CA ASN A 415 14.88 -32.83 -9.99
C ASN A 415 13.96 -31.92 -9.17
N ASP A 416 13.94 -32.13 -7.84
CA ASP A 416 13.39 -31.26 -6.78
C ASP A 416 12.43 -30.15 -7.24
N ILE A 417 11.15 -30.48 -7.43
CA ILE A 417 10.13 -29.45 -7.71
C ILE A 417 9.68 -28.76 -6.40
N GLY A 418 10.17 -29.18 -5.23
CA GLY A 418 9.78 -28.65 -3.92
C GLY A 418 8.89 -29.62 -3.15
N ILE A 419 9.07 -29.64 -1.83
CA ILE A 419 8.46 -30.61 -0.91
C ILE A 419 7.45 -29.88 -0.04
N GLN A 420 6.22 -30.36 0.01
CA GLN A 420 5.22 -29.92 0.99
C GLN A 420 4.95 -31.03 2.01
N SER A 421 4.75 -30.69 3.28
CA SER A 421 4.47 -31.66 4.34
C SER A 421 2.96 -31.74 4.60
N LEU A 422 2.33 -32.78 4.08
CA LEU A 422 0.96 -33.08 4.45
C LEU A 422 0.95 -33.90 5.75
N LYS A 423 0.75 -33.21 6.86
CA LYS A 423 0.29 -33.81 8.10
C LYS A 423 -1.15 -33.38 8.33
N GLY A 424 -2.07 -34.31 8.56
CA GLY A 424 -3.45 -33.88 8.69
C GLY A 424 -4.49 -34.97 8.71
N ASP A 425 -5.65 -34.63 9.26
CA ASP A 425 -6.84 -35.45 9.18
C ASP A 425 -7.61 -35.07 7.91
N VAL A 426 -7.84 -36.05 7.06
CA VAL A 426 -8.63 -35.94 5.84
C VAL A 426 -9.96 -36.63 6.09
N SER A 427 -11.07 -35.89 6.00
CA SER A 427 -12.42 -36.48 6.05
C SER A 427 -13.08 -36.45 4.67
N VAL A 428 -13.54 -37.59 4.20
CA VAL A 428 -14.30 -37.75 2.96
C VAL A 428 -15.76 -38.01 3.34
N ILE A 429 -16.66 -37.14 2.93
CA ILE A 429 -18.09 -37.19 3.22
C ILE A 429 -18.82 -37.41 1.90
N ASN A 430 -19.65 -38.45 1.82
CA ASN A 430 -20.54 -38.65 0.68
C ASN A 430 -21.91 -38.03 1.00
N SER A 431 -22.31 -37.02 0.24
CA SER A 431 -23.63 -36.43 0.35
C SER A 431 -24.29 -36.40 -1.03
N SER A 432 -25.28 -37.26 -1.23
CA SER A 432 -26.15 -37.25 -2.41
C SER A 432 -25.41 -37.36 -3.76
N GLY A 433 -24.32 -38.14 -3.81
CA GLY A 433 -23.53 -38.35 -5.04
C GLY A 433 -22.45 -37.30 -5.30
N LEU A 434 -22.23 -36.37 -4.36
CA LEU A 434 -21.04 -35.51 -4.30
C LEU A 434 -20.17 -35.95 -3.13
N ILE A 435 -18.86 -36.01 -3.39
CA ILE A 435 -17.86 -36.37 -2.42
C ILE A 435 -17.17 -35.10 -1.95
N LYS A 436 -17.29 -34.79 -0.66
CA LYS A 436 -16.67 -33.66 -0.02
C LYS A 436 -15.43 -34.12 0.75
N THR A 437 -14.26 -33.60 0.41
CA THR A 437 -13.01 -33.88 1.12
C THR A 437 -12.61 -32.68 1.98
N ILE A 438 -12.31 -32.93 3.25
CA ILE A 438 -11.90 -31.91 4.21
C ILE A 438 -10.51 -32.25 4.73
N LEU A 439 -9.51 -31.43 4.42
CA LEU A 439 -8.17 -31.52 4.99
C LEU A 439 -8.04 -30.57 6.17
N THR A 440 -7.35 -30.99 7.23
CA THR A 440 -7.01 -30.14 8.40
C THR A 440 -5.56 -30.33 8.82
N ASN A 441 -4.95 -29.29 9.42
CA ASN A 441 -3.58 -29.27 9.96
C ASN A 441 -2.42 -29.39 8.94
N GLY A 442 -2.64 -29.08 7.66
CA GLY A 442 -1.58 -29.17 6.63
C GLY A 442 -0.45 -28.15 6.83
N VAL A 443 0.76 -28.44 6.36
CA VAL A 443 1.89 -27.49 6.39
C VAL A 443 2.59 -27.47 5.03
N LEU A 444 2.60 -26.31 4.40
CA LEU A 444 3.31 -26.04 3.17
C LEU A 444 4.60 -25.30 3.52
N GLN A 445 5.75 -25.85 3.11
CA GLN A 445 7.05 -25.24 3.39
C GLN A 445 7.89 -25.23 2.12
N LYS A 446 8.47 -24.08 1.80
CA LYS A 446 9.47 -23.94 0.73
C LYS A 446 10.49 -22.90 1.16
N ASP A 447 11.77 -23.28 1.18
CA ASP A 447 12.86 -22.43 1.66
C ASP A 447 12.56 -21.87 3.08
N ASN A 448 12.46 -20.53 3.21
CA ASN A 448 12.12 -19.82 4.46
C ASN A 448 10.62 -19.46 4.57
N GLN A 449 9.77 -20.00 3.70
CA GLN A 449 8.32 -19.74 3.69
C GLN A 449 7.60 -20.91 4.34
N ILE A 450 6.73 -20.62 5.31
CA ILE A 450 5.91 -21.62 6.00
C ILE A 450 4.47 -21.14 5.99
N LEU A 451 3.58 -21.97 5.45
CA LEU A 451 2.15 -21.76 5.48
C LEU A 451 1.46 -22.97 6.13
N ASN A 452 0.68 -22.70 7.17
CA ASN A 452 -0.15 -23.70 7.82
C ASN A 452 -1.56 -23.64 7.23
N VAL A 453 -2.07 -24.80 6.83
CA VAL A 453 -3.39 -25.02 6.24
C VAL A 453 -4.28 -25.60 7.33
N THR A 454 -4.93 -24.72 8.08
CA THR A 454 -5.78 -25.13 9.20
C THR A 454 -6.96 -25.97 8.71
N LYS A 455 -7.56 -25.57 7.58
CA LYS A 455 -8.70 -26.27 6.99
C LYS A 455 -8.76 -26.03 5.49
N MET A 456 -9.08 -27.06 4.73
CA MET A 456 -9.41 -26.97 3.32
C MET A 456 -10.59 -27.88 3.02
N VAL A 457 -11.49 -27.42 2.17
CA VAL A 457 -12.69 -28.14 1.78
C VAL A 457 -12.81 -28.17 0.27
N THR A 458 -12.89 -29.37 -0.30
CA THR A 458 -13.10 -29.59 -1.72
C THR A 458 -14.29 -30.50 -1.98
N GLN A 459 -14.88 -30.40 -3.17
CA GLN A 459 -15.90 -31.33 -3.67
C GLN A 459 -15.50 -31.93 -5.01
N SER A 460 -15.77 -33.22 -5.17
CA SER A 460 -15.60 -33.94 -6.43
C SER A 460 -16.78 -34.89 -6.67
N LYS A 461 -16.94 -35.36 -7.92
CA LYS A 461 -17.94 -36.40 -8.25
C LYS A 461 -17.47 -37.80 -7.86
N THR A 462 -16.16 -38.01 -7.84
CA THR A 462 -15.52 -39.28 -7.54
C THR A 462 -14.27 -39.02 -6.72
N LEU A 463 -13.84 -40.02 -5.95
CA LEU A 463 -12.52 -40.00 -5.30
C LEU A 463 -11.39 -40.24 -6.31
N THR A 464 -11.72 -40.91 -7.42
CA THR A 464 -10.76 -41.61 -8.27
C THR A 464 -10.60 -41.00 -9.67
N SER A 465 -11.56 -40.23 -10.19
CA SER A 465 -11.53 -39.71 -11.57
C SER A 465 -11.40 -38.19 -11.66
N ARG A 466 -10.47 -37.80 -12.55
CA ARG A 466 -9.88 -36.48 -12.81
C ARG A 466 -10.83 -35.36 -13.26
N GLU A 467 -12.14 -35.53 -13.17
CA GLU A 467 -12.99 -34.66 -13.98
C GLU A 467 -13.25 -33.29 -13.33
N TYR A 468 -13.39 -33.19 -11.99
CA TYR A 468 -13.83 -31.94 -11.32
C TYR A 468 -13.43 -31.84 -9.84
N VAL A 469 -12.74 -30.77 -9.46
CA VAL A 469 -12.53 -30.40 -8.05
C VAL A 469 -13.04 -28.98 -7.85
N LYS A 470 -14.06 -28.83 -7.00
CA LYS A 470 -14.56 -27.52 -6.57
C LYS A 470 -13.94 -27.20 -5.22
N LEU A 471 -13.26 -26.08 -5.12
CA LEU A 471 -12.82 -25.57 -3.84
C LEU A 471 -14.01 -24.87 -3.14
N GLU A 472 -14.32 -25.22 -1.90
CA GLU A 472 -15.37 -24.53 -1.11
C GLU A 472 -14.76 -23.52 -0.13
N GLU A 473 -13.67 -23.90 0.53
CA GLU A 473 -13.08 -23.14 1.64
C GLU A 473 -11.59 -23.46 1.77
N VAL A 474 -10.77 -22.46 2.05
CA VAL A 474 -9.40 -22.61 2.55
C VAL A 474 -9.20 -21.65 3.72
N VAL A 475 -8.66 -22.14 4.83
CA VAL A 475 -8.22 -21.36 5.99
C VAL A 475 -6.74 -21.61 6.20
N PHE A 476 -5.95 -20.54 6.20
CA PHE A 476 -4.50 -20.65 6.26
C PHE A 476 -3.85 -19.50 7.02
N SER A 477 -2.70 -19.78 7.63
CA SER A 477 -1.89 -18.77 8.31
C SER A 477 -0.40 -19.12 8.27
N GLY A 478 0.46 -18.10 8.21
CA GLY A 478 1.90 -18.34 8.15
C GLY A 478 2.70 -17.13 7.70
N THR A 479 3.94 -17.38 7.33
CA THR A 479 4.88 -16.36 6.84
C THR A 479 5.37 -16.75 5.45
N ILE A 480 5.19 -15.85 4.50
CA ILE A 480 5.68 -15.96 3.13
C ILE A 480 6.54 -14.73 2.87
N LYS A 481 7.84 -14.95 2.66
CA LYS A 481 8.83 -13.87 2.54
C LYS A 481 8.76 -12.96 3.79
N HIS A 482 8.62 -11.65 3.61
CA HIS A 482 8.42 -10.66 4.68
C HIS A 482 6.95 -10.44 5.05
N TYR A 483 6.02 -11.26 4.55
CA TYR A 483 4.59 -11.15 4.85
C TYR A 483 4.12 -12.20 5.84
N GLN A 484 3.48 -11.77 6.91
CA GLN A 484 2.64 -12.61 7.75
C GLN A 484 1.21 -12.56 7.23
N VAL A 485 0.59 -13.71 7.03
CA VAL A 485 -0.78 -13.83 6.53
C VAL A 485 -1.61 -14.69 7.45
N ASP A 486 -2.86 -14.29 7.66
CA ASP A 486 -3.90 -15.09 8.30
C ASP A 486 -5.21 -14.80 7.59
N ALA A 487 -5.72 -15.80 6.86
CA ALA A 487 -6.82 -15.58 5.96
C ALA A 487 -7.68 -16.83 5.72
N ARG A 488 -8.89 -16.54 5.23
CA ARG A 488 -9.89 -17.48 4.79
C ARG A 488 -10.41 -17.08 3.41
N ILE A 489 -10.47 -18.05 2.51
CA ILE A 489 -11.09 -17.93 1.19
C ILE A 489 -12.30 -18.86 1.16
N ASP A 490 -13.47 -18.32 0.83
CA ASP A 490 -14.71 -19.06 0.64
C ASP A 490 -15.19 -18.92 -0.81
N ILE A 491 -15.70 -20.01 -1.38
CA ILE A 491 -16.32 -20.05 -2.71
C ILE A 491 -17.75 -20.59 -2.55
N PRO A 492 -18.72 -19.71 -2.26
CA PRO A 492 -20.07 -20.13 -1.87
C PRO A 492 -20.92 -20.63 -3.04
N SER A 493 -20.61 -20.23 -4.28
CA SER A 493 -21.35 -20.70 -5.46
C SER A 493 -20.47 -20.89 -6.69
N TYR A 494 -20.88 -21.88 -7.49
CA TYR A 494 -20.32 -22.18 -8.80
C TYR A 494 -21.43 -22.13 -9.84
N VAL A 495 -21.06 -21.75 -11.06
CA VAL A 495 -21.90 -21.83 -12.24
C VAL A 495 -21.27 -22.76 -13.26
N ILE A 496 -22.11 -23.40 -14.08
CA ILE A 496 -21.67 -24.28 -15.17
C ILE A 496 -21.78 -23.50 -16.47
N ASN A 497 -20.68 -23.41 -17.20
CA ASN A 497 -20.65 -22.96 -18.58
C ASN A 497 -20.16 -24.10 -19.49
N SER A 498 -21.03 -24.62 -20.35
CA SER A 498 -20.72 -25.74 -21.25
C SER A 498 -19.70 -25.41 -22.34
N ASN A 499 -19.41 -24.13 -22.59
CA ASN A 499 -18.40 -23.73 -23.56
C ASN A 499 -16.99 -23.89 -22.98
N ILE A 500 -16.82 -23.67 -21.66
CA ILE A 500 -15.53 -23.73 -20.98
C ILE A 500 -15.15 -25.20 -20.73
N VAL A 501 -13.99 -25.61 -21.22
CA VAL A 501 -13.52 -27.01 -21.13
C VAL A 501 -12.81 -27.27 -19.79
N GLU A 502 -12.20 -26.23 -19.20
CA GLU A 502 -11.50 -26.32 -17.93
C GLU A 502 -12.48 -26.56 -16.77
N ASN A 503 -12.09 -27.41 -15.82
CA ASN A 503 -12.94 -27.86 -14.70
C ASN A 503 -14.35 -28.26 -15.18
N GLY A 504 -14.42 -28.81 -16.40
CA GLY A 504 -15.57 -28.95 -17.32
C GLY A 504 -16.72 -27.99 -17.05
N GLY A 505 -16.38 -26.71 -17.11
CA GLY A 505 -17.32 -25.60 -17.12
C GLY A 505 -17.68 -25.07 -15.73
N TYR A 506 -17.25 -25.71 -14.64
CA TYR A 506 -17.50 -25.19 -13.30
C TYR A 506 -16.57 -24.02 -13.00
N MET A 507 -17.18 -22.86 -12.89
CA MET A 507 -16.50 -21.60 -12.59
C MET A 507 -17.07 -21.00 -11.31
N PRO A 508 -16.22 -20.44 -10.44
CA PRO A 508 -16.70 -19.72 -9.27
C PRO A 508 -17.53 -18.51 -9.73
N GLU A 509 -18.73 -18.37 -9.20
CA GLU A 509 -19.57 -17.18 -9.44
C GLU A 509 -19.26 -16.09 -8.41
N GLN A 510 -18.85 -16.49 -7.21
CA GLN A 510 -18.43 -15.61 -6.14
C GLN A 510 -17.19 -16.19 -5.44
N ILE A 511 -16.23 -15.32 -5.12
CA ILE A 511 -15.12 -15.60 -4.21
C ILE A 511 -15.15 -14.56 -3.10
N VAL A 512 -15.03 -15.03 -1.85
CA VAL A 512 -14.95 -14.20 -0.66
C VAL A 512 -13.62 -14.46 0.02
N PHE A 513 -12.80 -13.43 0.13
CA PHE A 513 -11.60 -13.42 0.96
C PHE A 513 -11.89 -12.66 2.25
N ASN A 514 -11.42 -13.18 3.38
CA ASN A 514 -11.42 -12.51 4.67
C ASN A 514 -10.08 -12.75 5.36
N GLY A 515 -9.40 -11.71 5.80
CA GLY A 515 -8.16 -11.87 6.58
C GLY A 515 -7.27 -10.66 6.51
N TYR A 516 -6.06 -10.82 7.04
CA TYR A 516 -5.05 -9.77 6.99
C TYR A 516 -3.73 -10.25 6.40
N ILE A 517 -2.99 -9.25 5.90
CA ILE A 517 -1.59 -9.35 5.52
C ILE A 517 -0.84 -8.29 6.31
N LEU A 518 0.27 -8.69 6.93
CA LEU A 518 1.19 -7.82 7.64
C LEU A 518 2.55 -7.92 6.98
N ASN A 519 3.01 -6.82 6.41
CA ASN A 519 4.40 -6.68 6.01
C ASN A 519 5.25 -6.46 7.27
N THR A 520 6.08 -7.44 7.60
CA THR A 520 6.90 -7.44 8.82
C THR A 520 8.07 -6.46 8.75
N GLN A 521 8.47 -5.98 7.57
CA GLN A 521 9.56 -5.02 7.40
C GLN A 521 9.11 -3.59 7.72
N ASN A 522 7.98 -3.16 7.15
CA ASN A 522 7.47 -1.80 7.33
C ASN A 522 6.27 -1.71 8.29
N GLN A 523 5.86 -2.83 8.88
CA GLN A 523 4.71 -2.96 9.79
C GLN A 523 3.38 -2.51 9.17
N THR A 524 3.28 -2.48 7.84
CA THR A 524 2.04 -2.17 7.15
C THR A 524 1.10 -3.38 7.23
N LYS A 525 -0.10 -3.17 7.77
CA LYS A 525 -1.15 -4.18 7.86
C LYS A 525 -2.33 -3.78 6.96
N ILE A 526 -2.77 -4.70 6.11
CA ILE A 526 -4.03 -4.62 5.37
C ILE A 526 -4.93 -5.71 5.93
N ASP A 527 -6.06 -5.34 6.50
CA ASP A 527 -7.09 -6.25 7.01
C ASP A 527 -8.35 -6.04 6.19
N ALA A 528 -8.78 -7.04 5.41
CA ALA A 528 -9.81 -6.82 4.41
C ALA A 528 -10.74 -8.02 4.23
N GLN A 529 -11.99 -7.70 3.95
CA GLN A 529 -12.95 -8.55 3.28
C GLN A 529 -13.04 -8.14 1.81
N ILE A 530 -12.87 -9.09 0.90
CA ILE A 530 -12.98 -8.88 -0.54
C ILE A 530 -14.02 -9.86 -1.09
N ILE A 531 -15.04 -9.33 -1.76
CA ILE A 531 -16.10 -10.09 -2.40
C ILE A 531 -16.08 -9.80 -3.89
N ALA A 532 -15.62 -10.78 -4.67
CA ALA A 532 -15.62 -10.73 -6.12
C ALA A 532 -16.79 -11.58 -6.66
N ASN A 533 -17.63 -10.98 -7.52
CA ASN A 533 -18.75 -11.66 -8.17
C ASN A 533 -18.62 -11.54 -9.69
N TRP A 534 -18.59 -12.67 -10.38
CA TRP A 534 -18.59 -12.68 -11.83
C TRP A 534 -20.02 -12.82 -12.36
N LYS A 535 -20.45 -11.88 -13.19
CA LYS A 535 -21.82 -11.72 -13.67
C LYS A 535 -22.06 -12.35 -15.04
N ASP A 536 -21.02 -12.53 -15.83
CA ASP A 536 -21.07 -12.97 -17.23
C ASP A 536 -20.44 -14.33 -17.47
N VAL A 537 -20.01 -15.04 -16.43
CA VAL A 537 -19.38 -16.38 -16.58
C VAL A 537 -20.24 -17.34 -17.41
N LYS A 538 -21.57 -17.24 -17.31
CA LYS A 538 -22.52 -18.05 -18.11
C LYS A 538 -22.60 -17.64 -19.58
N LEU A 539 -22.16 -16.44 -19.90
CA LEU A 539 -22.22 -15.81 -21.23
C LEU A 539 -20.92 -15.96 -22.00
N VAL A 540 -19.84 -16.45 -21.37
CA VAL A 540 -18.56 -16.72 -22.03
C VAL A 540 -18.76 -17.76 -23.13
N THR A 541 -18.41 -17.38 -24.36
CA THR A 541 -18.53 -18.24 -25.55
C THR A 541 -17.21 -18.89 -25.96
N GLN A 542 -16.10 -18.45 -25.35
CA GLN A 542 -14.77 -19.00 -25.61
C GLN A 542 -14.57 -20.31 -24.85
N ALA A 543 -13.83 -21.23 -25.46
CA ALA A 543 -13.59 -22.56 -24.90
C ALA A 543 -12.56 -22.60 -23.77
N THR A 544 -11.72 -21.56 -23.72
CA THR A 544 -10.64 -21.33 -22.76
C THR A 544 -10.74 -19.87 -22.34
N ILE A 545 -10.59 -19.62 -21.04
CA ILE A 545 -10.43 -18.25 -20.51
C ILE A 545 -8.94 -17.90 -20.62
N ASP A 546 -8.63 -16.87 -21.41
CA ASP A 546 -7.28 -16.36 -21.58
C ASP A 546 -7.15 -14.93 -21.02
N GLU A 547 -5.97 -14.35 -21.17
CA GLU A 547 -5.66 -12.97 -20.76
C GLU A 547 -6.49 -11.89 -21.48
N ASN A 548 -7.22 -12.23 -22.55
CA ASN A 548 -8.08 -11.30 -23.29
C ASN A 548 -9.52 -11.30 -22.80
N TYR A 549 -9.89 -12.18 -21.86
CA TYR A 549 -11.20 -12.18 -21.24
C TYR A 549 -11.30 -11.10 -20.16
N ASP A 550 -12.16 -10.10 -20.39
CA ASP A 550 -12.51 -9.07 -19.41
C ASP A 550 -13.87 -9.40 -18.77
N PRO A 551 -13.91 -10.08 -17.61
CA PRO A 551 -15.16 -10.50 -16.99
C PRO A 551 -16.00 -9.30 -16.54
N LEU A 552 -17.32 -9.45 -16.61
CA LEU A 552 -18.23 -8.57 -15.88
C LEU A 552 -18.14 -8.93 -14.39
N LEU A 553 -17.43 -8.09 -13.65
CA LEU A 553 -17.11 -8.20 -12.25
C LEU A 553 -17.90 -7.16 -11.42
N LYS A 554 -18.48 -7.64 -10.32
CA LYS A 554 -18.86 -6.79 -9.19
C LYS A 554 -17.96 -7.10 -7.99
N LEU A 555 -17.15 -6.13 -7.61
CA LEU A 555 -16.17 -6.20 -6.54
C LEU A 555 -16.60 -5.32 -5.37
N ASN A 556 -16.52 -5.85 -4.15
CA ASN A 556 -16.60 -5.06 -2.93
C ASN A 556 -15.38 -5.37 -2.07
N ILE A 557 -14.67 -4.34 -1.62
CA ILE A 557 -13.57 -4.42 -0.67
C ILE A 557 -13.97 -3.60 0.53
N ASN A 558 -13.93 -4.18 1.73
CA ASN A 558 -14.15 -3.47 2.98
C ASN A 558 -13.01 -3.84 3.92
N GLY A 559 -12.29 -2.87 4.46
CA GLY A 559 -11.14 -3.18 5.29
C GLY A 559 -10.49 -1.98 5.95
N THR A 560 -9.43 -2.26 6.69
CA THR A 560 -8.54 -1.27 7.28
C THR A 560 -7.13 -1.38 6.74
N ILE A 561 -6.46 -0.24 6.66
CA ILE A 561 -5.06 -0.12 6.28
C ILE A 561 -4.35 0.60 7.41
N LYS A 562 -3.31 -0.03 7.96
CA LYS A 562 -2.48 0.56 9.00
C LYS A 562 -1.04 0.60 8.52
N VAL A 563 -0.52 1.79 8.26
CA VAL A 563 0.90 2.01 7.96
C VAL A 563 1.62 2.37 9.25
N ALA A 564 2.90 2.01 9.39
CA ALA A 564 3.69 2.38 10.55
C ALA A 564 3.69 3.90 10.78
N ASN A 565 3.51 4.30 12.04
CA ASN A 565 3.47 5.71 12.48
C ASN A 565 2.36 6.55 11.82
N GLN A 566 1.32 5.92 11.27
CA GLN A 566 0.13 6.59 10.77
C GLN A 566 -1.11 6.06 11.49
N ALA A 567 -2.17 6.87 11.50
CA ALA A 567 -3.47 6.40 11.96
C ALA A 567 -3.99 5.30 11.04
N GLU A 568 -4.83 4.44 11.61
CA GLU A 568 -5.50 3.40 10.83
C GLU A 568 -6.57 4.04 9.94
N SER A 569 -6.54 3.72 8.66
CA SER A 569 -7.53 4.15 7.69
C SER A 569 -8.55 3.05 7.44
N ILE A 570 -9.81 3.41 7.22
CA ILE A 570 -10.86 2.49 6.77
C ILE A 570 -11.13 2.77 5.29
N VAL A 571 -11.17 1.71 4.50
CA VAL A 571 -11.45 1.77 3.06
C VAL A 571 -12.62 0.85 2.74
N ASN A 572 -13.67 1.41 2.15
CA ASN A 572 -14.68 0.63 1.46
C ASN A 572 -14.68 1.01 -0.02
N PHE A 573 -14.58 0.02 -0.88
CA PHE A 573 -14.53 0.18 -2.32
C PHE A 573 -15.57 -0.73 -2.96
N GLU A 574 -16.46 -0.16 -3.76
CA GLU A 574 -17.39 -0.89 -4.61
C GLU A 574 -17.00 -0.63 -6.06
N PHE A 575 -16.91 -1.68 -6.88
CA PHE A 575 -16.74 -1.57 -8.32
C PHE A 575 -17.69 -2.50 -9.05
N GLU A 576 -18.21 -2.03 -10.17
CA GLU A 576 -19.05 -2.83 -11.06
C GLU A 576 -18.85 -2.39 -12.50
N ASN A 577 -18.57 -3.33 -13.41
CA ASN A 577 -18.63 -3.10 -14.85
C ASN A 577 -19.91 -3.73 -15.44
N PHE A 578 -20.36 -3.14 -16.56
CA PHE A 578 -21.62 -3.46 -17.20
C PHE A 578 -21.42 -3.88 -18.67
N THR A 579 -22.41 -4.55 -19.24
CA THR A 579 -22.39 -5.08 -20.61
C THR A 579 -22.21 -4.02 -21.68
N ASP A 580 -22.57 -2.76 -21.40
CA ASP A 580 -22.43 -1.63 -22.31
C ASP A 580 -21.03 -0.98 -22.25
N GLY A 581 -20.10 -1.56 -21.47
CA GLY A 581 -18.78 -1.02 -21.24
C GLY A 581 -18.74 0.14 -20.23
N SER A 582 -19.88 0.49 -19.62
CA SER A 582 -19.90 1.40 -18.48
C SER A 582 -19.36 0.70 -17.23
N GLN A 583 -18.84 1.52 -16.33
CA GLN A 583 -18.17 1.13 -15.10
C GLN A 583 -18.59 2.11 -14.00
N LYS A 584 -18.79 1.59 -12.80
CA LYS A 584 -19.15 2.38 -11.63
C LYS A 584 -18.22 2.01 -10.50
N ALA A 585 -17.67 3.03 -9.85
CA ALA A 585 -16.92 2.87 -8.62
C ALA A 585 -17.50 3.74 -7.50
N LYS A 586 -17.54 3.22 -6.29
CA LYS A 586 -17.74 4.02 -5.09
C LYS A 586 -16.58 3.79 -4.14
N ILE A 587 -16.10 4.86 -3.54
CA ILE A 587 -15.00 4.83 -2.60
C ILE A 587 -15.47 5.53 -1.35
N TYR A 588 -15.29 4.87 -0.22
CA TYR A 588 -15.42 5.45 1.10
C TYR A 588 -14.06 5.31 1.78
N TYR A 589 -13.55 6.41 2.29
CA TYR A 589 -12.29 6.48 2.99
C TYR A 589 -12.48 7.23 4.29
N THR A 590 -11.94 6.72 5.38
CA THR A 590 -11.75 7.49 6.61
C THR A 590 -10.32 7.37 7.08
N GLY A 591 -9.71 8.50 7.44
CA GLY A 591 -8.43 8.57 8.12
C GLY A 591 -8.47 9.72 9.10
N ASP A 592 -7.94 9.52 10.30
CA ASP A 592 -7.98 10.51 11.39
C ASP A 592 -9.41 11.05 11.66
N ALA A 593 -9.64 12.34 11.42
CA ALA A 593 -10.92 13.04 11.62
C ALA A 593 -11.70 13.29 10.30
N MET A 594 -11.23 12.72 9.20
CA MET A 594 -11.71 13.01 7.85
C MET A 594 -12.49 11.83 7.26
N VAL A 595 -13.55 12.14 6.51
CA VAL A 595 -14.37 11.19 5.77
C VAL A 595 -14.46 11.63 4.31
N ALA A 596 -13.88 10.84 3.39
CA ALA A 596 -14.05 11.00 1.95
C ALA A 596 -15.04 9.98 1.40
N ASN A 597 -15.95 10.46 0.55
CA ASN A 597 -16.93 9.68 -0.20
C ASN A 597 -16.80 10.05 -1.68
N ALA A 598 -16.39 9.12 -2.54
CA ALA A 598 -16.41 9.29 -3.98
C ALA A 598 -17.47 8.38 -4.62
N THR A 599 -18.22 8.91 -5.58
CA THR A 599 -19.02 8.11 -6.52
C THR A 599 -18.63 8.49 -7.94
N LEU A 600 -18.03 7.54 -8.64
CA LEU A 600 -17.48 7.71 -9.99
C LEU A 600 -18.25 6.80 -10.95
N ASN A 601 -18.64 7.35 -12.10
CA ASN A 601 -19.19 6.58 -13.22
C ASN A 601 -18.34 6.88 -14.45
N PHE A 602 -17.79 5.85 -15.07
CA PHE A 602 -16.94 6.00 -16.24
C PHE A 602 -17.35 5.00 -17.31
N THR A 603 -16.91 5.24 -18.54
CA THR A 603 -17.06 4.27 -19.62
C THR A 603 -15.67 3.91 -20.12
N SER A 604 -15.52 2.74 -20.74
CA SER A 604 -14.25 2.32 -21.35
C SER A 604 -13.69 3.32 -22.38
N GLN A 605 -14.50 4.28 -22.83
CA GLN A 605 -14.12 5.41 -23.68
C GLN A 605 -13.91 6.70 -22.85
N GLU A 606 -12.83 6.77 -22.07
CA GLU A 606 -12.18 7.99 -21.52
C GLU A 606 -13.02 9.05 -20.78
N GLN A 607 -14.32 8.86 -20.56
CA GLN A 607 -15.21 9.86 -19.94
C GLN A 607 -15.50 9.51 -18.48
N ASP A 608 -14.64 9.98 -17.57
CA ASP A 608 -14.90 9.86 -16.12
C ASP A 608 -15.84 10.98 -15.68
N ASN A 609 -17.07 10.63 -15.29
CA ASN A 609 -18.07 11.54 -14.77
C ASN A 609 -18.42 11.16 -13.34
N GLY A 610 -18.61 12.10 -12.44
CA GLY A 610 -18.96 11.74 -11.07
C GLY A 610 -18.89 12.88 -10.10
N THR A 611 -18.98 12.52 -8.82
CA THR A 611 -18.83 13.48 -7.73
C THR A 611 -17.96 12.86 -6.65
N ILE A 612 -16.96 13.61 -6.23
CA ILE A 612 -16.17 13.33 -5.02
C ILE A 612 -16.65 14.30 -3.95
N VAL A 613 -16.99 13.78 -2.78
CA VAL A 613 -17.42 14.54 -1.62
C VAL A 613 -16.47 14.26 -0.47
N VAL A 614 -15.82 15.29 0.02
CA VAL A 614 -14.92 15.23 1.17
C VAL A 614 -15.58 15.95 2.33
N THR A 615 -15.62 15.35 3.51
CA THR A 615 -16.24 15.91 4.71
C THR A 615 -15.39 15.71 5.95
N ASN A 616 -15.55 16.57 6.94
CA ASN A 616 -15.02 16.36 8.29
C ASN A 616 -16.10 16.50 9.37
N ASN A 617 -15.74 16.18 10.62
CA ASN A 617 -16.60 16.29 11.79
C ASN A 617 -17.00 17.74 12.15
N LEU A 618 -16.31 18.74 11.58
CA LEU A 618 -16.62 20.16 11.74
C LEU A 618 -17.66 20.65 10.73
N GLY A 619 -18.27 19.79 9.91
CA GLY A 619 -19.30 20.19 8.95
C GLY A 619 -18.75 20.90 7.70
N ILE A 620 -17.43 20.84 7.48
CA ILE A 620 -16.82 21.26 6.21
C ILE A 620 -17.07 20.17 5.17
N LYS A 621 -17.45 20.59 3.97
CA LYS A 621 -17.77 19.74 2.84
C LYS A 621 -17.21 20.30 1.53
N GLY A 622 -16.23 19.61 0.95
CA GLY A 622 -15.80 19.79 -0.44
C GLY A 622 -16.61 18.89 -1.37
N SER A 623 -17.11 19.43 -2.48
CA SER A 623 -17.85 18.70 -3.51
C SER A 623 -17.21 18.96 -4.86
N PHE A 624 -16.59 17.94 -5.45
CA PHE A 624 -15.87 17.99 -6.72
C PHE A 624 -16.66 17.23 -7.77
N ASN A 625 -17.24 17.96 -8.71
CA ASN A 625 -17.96 17.38 -9.84
C ASN A 625 -16.98 17.12 -10.98
N LEU A 626 -16.95 15.89 -11.49
CA LEU A 626 -16.12 15.49 -12.62
C LEU A 626 -16.96 15.40 -13.89
N GLN A 627 -16.41 15.93 -14.97
CA GLN A 627 -16.90 15.76 -16.32
C GLN A 627 -15.74 15.45 -17.27
N ASN A 628 -15.81 14.31 -17.96
CA ASN A 628 -14.77 13.84 -18.88
C ASN A 628 -13.36 13.76 -18.26
N GLY A 629 -13.27 13.31 -17.01
CA GLY A 629 -12.00 13.20 -16.27
C GLY A 629 -11.45 14.52 -15.73
N LEU A 630 -12.16 15.64 -15.90
CA LEU A 630 -11.78 16.94 -15.37
C LEU A 630 -12.76 17.39 -14.30
N VAL A 631 -12.25 17.98 -13.22
CA VAL A 631 -13.08 18.64 -12.23
C VAL A 631 -13.70 19.89 -12.86
N ILE A 632 -15.00 20.08 -12.70
CA ILE A 632 -15.72 21.27 -13.19
C ILE A 632 -15.45 22.40 -12.19
N ALA A 633 -14.92 23.53 -12.67
CA ALA A 633 -14.71 24.70 -11.81
C ALA A 633 -16.02 25.18 -11.17
N GLY A 634 -15.92 25.67 -9.94
CA GLY A 634 -17.04 26.23 -9.18
C GLY A 634 -17.27 27.71 -9.46
N ASP A 635 -18.45 28.20 -9.08
CA ASP A 635 -18.76 29.62 -9.05
C ASP A 635 -19.30 30.08 -7.69
N LEU A 636 -19.34 31.40 -7.48
CA LEU A 636 -19.82 32.02 -6.25
C LEU A 636 -21.33 31.85 -6.03
N ASN A 637 -22.07 31.32 -7.02
CA ASN A 637 -23.48 31.00 -6.89
C ASN A 637 -23.71 29.56 -6.38
N GLY A 638 -22.62 28.83 -6.10
CA GLY A 638 -22.69 27.45 -5.62
C GLY A 638 -22.85 26.40 -6.74
N ASN A 639 -22.62 26.77 -8.00
CA ASN A 639 -22.57 25.81 -9.10
C ASN A 639 -21.18 25.21 -9.24
N GLY A 640 -21.08 24.04 -9.88
CA GLY A 640 -19.79 23.39 -10.14
C GLY A 640 -19.19 22.73 -8.89
N SER A 641 -17.88 22.84 -8.71
CA SER A 641 -17.18 22.24 -7.58
C SER A 641 -16.89 23.27 -6.48
N ILE A 642 -17.33 23.01 -5.25
CA ILE A 642 -17.38 24.01 -4.18
C ILE A 642 -16.98 23.43 -2.82
N VAL A 643 -16.63 24.31 -1.88
CA VAL A 643 -16.34 23.99 -0.48
C VAL A 643 -17.27 24.79 0.41
N THR A 644 -17.94 24.10 1.33
CA THR A 644 -18.96 24.68 2.22
C THR A 644 -18.69 24.33 3.69
N LYS A 645 -19.16 25.19 4.60
CA LYS A 645 -19.28 24.92 6.05
C LYS A 645 -20.76 24.96 6.41
N ASP A 646 -21.32 23.84 6.85
CA ASP A 646 -22.75 23.71 7.18
C ASP A 646 -23.69 24.24 6.07
N GLY A 647 -23.29 24.08 4.81
CA GLY A 647 -24.03 24.56 3.64
C GLY A 647 -23.73 26.00 3.20
N THR A 648 -22.95 26.76 3.99
CA THR A 648 -22.47 28.10 3.61
C THR A 648 -21.22 27.99 2.74
N LEU A 649 -21.19 28.67 1.60
CA LEU A 649 -20.03 28.67 0.69
C LEU A 649 -18.83 29.36 1.34
N ILE A 650 -17.71 28.64 1.43
CA ILE A 650 -16.41 29.17 1.93
C ILE A 650 -15.30 29.10 0.88
N GLY A 651 -15.50 28.35 -0.21
CA GLY A 651 -14.55 28.30 -1.32
C GLY A 651 -15.13 27.68 -2.59
N VAL A 652 -14.46 27.92 -3.71
CA VAL A 652 -14.78 27.40 -5.04
C VAL A 652 -13.55 26.74 -5.63
N VAL A 653 -13.73 25.68 -6.42
CA VAL A 653 -12.61 25.01 -7.08
C VAL A 653 -12.35 25.68 -8.43
N ASP A 654 -11.09 25.91 -8.77
CA ASP A 654 -10.69 26.55 -10.03
C ASP A 654 -9.42 25.91 -10.59
N TYR A 655 -9.04 26.28 -11.83
CA TYR A 655 -7.75 25.94 -12.40
C TYR A 655 -6.87 27.17 -12.51
N ARG A 656 -5.66 27.08 -11.95
CA ARG A 656 -4.62 28.09 -12.12
C ARG A 656 -3.44 27.44 -12.82
N GLU A 657 -3.14 27.91 -14.03
CA GLU A 657 -2.02 27.38 -14.85
C GLU A 657 -2.10 25.85 -15.09
N GLY A 658 -3.32 25.31 -15.13
CA GLY A 658 -3.57 23.87 -15.30
C GLY A 658 -3.55 23.06 -14.00
N VAL A 659 -3.26 23.69 -12.86
CA VAL A 659 -3.30 23.06 -11.53
C VAL A 659 -4.66 23.31 -10.89
N LEU A 660 -5.24 22.27 -10.30
CA LEU A 660 -6.51 22.35 -9.60
C LEU A 660 -6.30 22.99 -8.21
N ILE A 661 -7.07 24.03 -7.91
CA ILE A 661 -6.99 24.77 -6.64
C ILE A 661 -8.37 24.91 -6.00
N VAL A 662 -8.41 25.05 -4.68
CA VAL A 662 -9.55 25.63 -3.96
C VAL A 662 -9.24 27.10 -3.74
N LYS A 663 -10.08 28.00 -4.22
CA LYS A 663 -10.04 29.43 -3.93
C LYS A 663 -11.07 29.76 -2.86
N TYR A 664 -10.63 30.25 -1.72
CA TYR A 664 -11.48 30.60 -0.59
C TYR A 664 -12.03 32.02 -0.69
N THR A 665 -13.09 32.29 0.06
CA THR A 665 -13.78 33.60 0.06
C THR A 665 -12.95 34.73 0.66
N ASP A 666 -11.95 34.42 1.49
CA ASP A 666 -10.97 35.37 2.02
C ASP A 666 -9.90 35.77 0.98
N GLY A 667 -9.92 35.17 -0.22
CA GLY A 667 -8.97 35.41 -1.30
C GLY A 667 -7.74 34.50 -1.26
N SER A 668 -7.58 33.70 -0.19
CA SER A 668 -6.56 32.65 -0.13
C SER A 668 -6.91 31.48 -1.04
N PHE A 669 -5.95 30.62 -1.32
CA PHE A 669 -6.17 29.41 -2.11
C PHE A 669 -5.28 28.28 -1.62
N GLU A 670 -5.64 27.04 -1.96
CA GLU A 670 -4.83 25.84 -1.71
C GLU A 670 -4.78 24.99 -2.98
N SER A 671 -3.61 24.42 -3.28
CA SER A 671 -3.47 23.40 -4.32
C SER A 671 -4.08 22.07 -3.86
N LEU A 672 -4.92 21.47 -4.71
CA LEU A 672 -5.40 20.10 -4.54
C LEU A 672 -4.46 19.06 -5.16
N TYR A 673 -3.41 19.52 -5.84
CA TYR A 673 -2.25 18.73 -6.23
C TYR A 673 -1.39 18.44 -5.01
#